data_AF-A0A357XV58-F1
#
_entry.id   AF-A0A357XV58-F1
#
_cell.length_a   1.000
_cell.length_b   1.000
_cell.length_c   1.000
_cell.angle_alpha   90.00
_cell.angle_beta   90.00
_cell.angle_gamma   90.00
#
_symmetry.space_group_name_H-M   'P 1'
#
loop_
_entity.id
_entity.type
_entity.pdbx_description
1 polymer ?
#
loop_
_entity_poly.entity_id
_entity_poly.type
_entity_poly.pdbx_seq_one_letter_code
_entity_poly.pdbx_strand_id
1 'polypeptide(L)'
;MSGHHGVSREGELVVFDPARGRKEAEGVVQRIPGHAREVEPVIMDQLVDKSWPKFLFPYPLDENYYLVSCKLTSASPWGLYLVDVFDNLLKLREDPGFHLLEPTPLVKRPAPTLIPPRVNLESPDATVFVADAYFGEGLKNVPPGTVKKMRLFAYSFGYRGIGGHDVFGVESCWDARRIIGEVPVYEDGSAMYTIPANTAIAMQPLDKDGKAVQIMRSWVVGMPGEIVSCVGCHESQNSVTPSKNSIARTKRVSPITPFLGPERPFNFENEVQPVLDTYCAGCHDGEGDHATLPNFKDNSPGPQTFSKSYHALMRYVRRPGPESDVYMFNPMEYHASTSELIFILEKGHHNVRVDHDSMRKIYAWIDLNAPYYGTWLEVAERLRKKGDETKRYAERHNDLKKLYANVDLDFESESYLGFEGQERPAFQAPEKLPKPDRSAPTVPNWPFDAQVAKQMQGGNVVERVMVGDLTIDLAYIPPGEFVMGDEVGMNDELPRRLATVEKPFRMATTEVSNALYGAFDPKHDSRYIDQWWKDHTTPGYPANKPEQPVIRVSWNEANDFCKWLSEKTGRTFRLPTETEWEWACRAGTRTPMWYGDVDTDFGNFENMADESTRLFVVKGVNPQPVGHADWEAFIPRAEGVKDGQMIAEKRGAYAPNPWGLYDMHGSVSEFVAAPGPDGKVDGKIVVKGGSWNDRPKYSRSGIKRYYEPWQKVHNVGIRLVCEP
;
A
#
# COMPACT_ATOMS: atom_id res chain seq x y z
N MET A 1 1.78 -19.73 8.63
CA MET A 1 1.62 -18.68 9.66
C MET A 1 0.26 -18.83 10.29
N SER A 2 0.19 -18.94 11.62
CA SER A 2 -1.08 -18.93 12.36
C SER A 2 -1.30 -17.53 12.95
N GLY A 3 -2.53 -17.02 12.85
CA GLY A 3 -2.97 -15.80 13.54
C GLY A 3 -3.06 -15.97 15.06
N HIS A 4 -3.52 -14.92 15.73
CA HIS A 4 -3.47 -14.79 17.19
C HIS A 4 -4.73 -15.29 17.91
N HIS A 5 -5.80 -15.64 17.20
CA HIS A 5 -7.06 -16.14 17.78
C HIS A 5 -7.12 -17.65 17.95
N GLY A 6 -6.05 -18.35 17.60
CA GLY A 6 -5.92 -19.78 17.80
C GLY A 6 -5.49 -20.16 19.21
N VAL A 7 -4.93 -21.35 19.30
CA VAL A 7 -4.45 -21.90 20.57
C VAL A 7 -3.26 -21.13 21.15
N SER A 8 -3.23 -21.06 22.48
CA SER A 8 -2.29 -20.22 23.22
C SER A 8 -0.88 -20.79 23.21
N ARG A 9 -0.04 -20.30 22.28
CA ARG A 9 1.42 -20.57 22.20
C ARG A 9 1.80 -22.05 22.11
N GLU A 10 0.87 -22.92 21.74
CA GLU A 10 1.03 -24.36 21.54
C GLU A 10 0.74 -24.70 20.07
N GLY A 11 1.30 -25.79 19.54
CA GLY A 11 1.05 -26.17 18.15
C GLY A 11 1.92 -27.32 17.69
N GLU A 12 2.28 -27.29 16.43
CA GLU A 12 3.16 -28.28 15.79
C GLU A 12 4.62 -28.00 16.14
N LEU A 13 5.48 -29.02 16.07
CA LEU A 13 6.93 -28.86 16.19
C LEU A 13 7.52 -28.76 14.79
N VAL A 14 8.28 -27.69 14.53
CA VAL A 14 8.88 -27.45 13.20
C VAL A 14 10.38 -27.24 13.34
N VAL A 15 11.13 -27.95 12.50
CA VAL A 15 12.59 -27.86 12.40
C VAL A 15 12.93 -27.01 11.19
N PHE A 16 13.74 -25.97 11.40
CA PHE A 16 14.19 -25.06 10.36
C PHE A 16 15.70 -25.19 10.14
N ASP A 17 16.11 -25.20 8.87
CA ASP A 17 17.49 -25.01 8.43
C ASP A 17 17.60 -23.67 7.69
N PRO A 18 18.17 -22.63 8.34
CA PRO A 18 18.33 -21.31 7.74
C PRO A 18 19.30 -21.29 6.55
N ALA A 19 20.05 -22.37 6.29
CA ALA A 19 20.87 -22.51 5.09
C ALA A 19 20.04 -22.89 3.85
N ARG A 20 18.87 -23.53 4.04
CA ARG A 20 17.93 -23.87 2.94
C ARG A 20 17.06 -22.68 2.54
N GLY A 21 16.64 -21.90 3.53
CA GLY A 21 15.81 -20.72 3.31
C GLY A 21 15.43 -20.05 4.61
N ARG A 22 15.00 -18.80 4.52
CA ARG A 22 14.52 -18.00 5.67
C ARG A 22 13.16 -17.36 5.39
N LYS A 23 12.55 -17.70 4.26
CA LYS A 23 11.26 -17.18 3.83
C LYS A 23 10.26 -18.31 3.85
N GLU A 24 9.13 -18.07 4.47
CA GLU A 24 8.01 -19.01 4.52
C GLU A 24 8.44 -20.44 4.90
N ALA A 25 8.18 -21.41 4.01
CA ALA A 25 8.49 -22.82 4.18
C ALA A 25 9.84 -23.23 3.57
N GLU A 26 10.56 -22.34 2.87
CA GLU A 26 11.84 -22.68 2.19
C GLU A 26 12.89 -23.25 3.17
N GLY A 27 12.88 -22.77 4.40
CA GLY A 27 13.78 -23.22 5.47
C GLY A 27 13.26 -24.42 6.25
N VAL A 28 12.04 -24.89 6.01
CA VAL A 28 11.44 -25.97 6.80
C VAL A 28 12.06 -27.30 6.37
N VAL A 29 12.72 -27.96 7.31
CA VAL A 29 13.30 -29.31 7.10
C VAL A 29 12.27 -30.37 7.42
N GLN A 30 11.54 -30.18 8.53
CA GLN A 30 10.60 -31.16 9.03
C GLN A 30 9.52 -30.48 9.85
N ARG A 31 8.26 -30.89 9.64
CA ARG A 31 7.11 -30.57 10.49
C ARG A 31 6.65 -31.85 11.16
N ILE A 32 6.46 -31.81 12.48
CA ILE A 32 6.08 -32.95 13.31
C ILE A 32 4.71 -32.66 13.92
N PRO A 33 3.68 -33.48 13.64
CA PRO A 33 3.70 -34.62 12.72
C PRO A 33 3.73 -34.18 11.23
N GLY A 34 4.28 -35.01 10.35
CA GLY A 34 4.35 -34.71 8.92
C GLY A 34 5.60 -35.21 8.19
N HIS A 35 6.27 -36.25 8.69
CA HIS A 35 7.49 -36.79 8.10
C HIS A 35 7.35 -37.10 6.61
N ALA A 36 8.38 -36.69 5.86
CA ALA A 36 8.48 -36.81 4.41
C ALA A 36 7.35 -36.12 3.62
N ARG A 37 6.58 -35.23 4.24
CA ARG A 37 5.60 -34.39 3.56
C ARG A 37 6.19 -33.01 3.32
N GLU A 38 5.92 -32.49 2.14
CA GLU A 38 6.17 -31.08 1.84
C GLU A 38 5.32 -30.18 2.75
N VAL A 39 5.91 -29.07 3.18
CA VAL A 39 5.24 -28.10 4.03
C VAL A 39 4.86 -26.90 3.18
N GLU A 40 3.57 -26.78 2.90
CA GLU A 40 3.04 -25.66 2.14
C GLU A 40 3.01 -24.37 2.97
N PRO A 41 3.35 -23.21 2.39
CA PRO A 41 3.26 -21.92 3.06
C PRO A 41 1.80 -21.47 3.16
N VAL A 42 1.12 -21.90 4.23
CA VAL A 42 -0.29 -21.52 4.49
C VAL A 42 -0.36 -20.36 5.47
N ILE A 43 -1.09 -19.29 5.12
CA ILE A 43 -1.49 -18.22 6.04
C ILE A 43 -2.96 -18.43 6.39
N MET A 44 -3.24 -18.71 7.66
CA MET A 44 -4.60 -18.92 8.14
C MET A 44 -4.63 -18.66 9.64
N ASP A 45 -5.63 -17.96 10.15
CA ASP A 45 -5.82 -17.89 11.59
C ASP A 45 -6.27 -19.27 12.13
N GLN A 46 -5.98 -19.56 13.40
CA GLN A 46 -6.35 -20.83 14.03
C GLN A 46 -5.79 -22.07 13.30
N LEU A 47 -4.71 -21.92 12.51
CA LEU A 47 -4.17 -22.96 11.64
C LEU A 47 -3.88 -24.27 12.37
N VAL A 48 -3.41 -24.18 13.62
CA VAL A 48 -2.98 -25.33 14.42
C VAL A 48 -4.03 -25.78 15.45
N ASP A 49 -5.25 -25.23 15.43
CA ASP A 49 -6.26 -25.54 16.44
C ASP A 49 -6.67 -27.02 16.46
N LYS A 50 -6.77 -27.59 15.27
CA LYS A 50 -7.10 -29.00 15.05
C LYS A 50 -5.87 -29.88 14.83
N SER A 51 -4.66 -29.31 14.86
CA SER A 51 -3.44 -30.09 14.71
C SER A 51 -3.08 -30.75 16.03
N TRP A 52 -2.97 -32.08 15.98
CA TRP A 52 -2.61 -32.94 17.11
C TRP A 52 -1.57 -33.97 16.66
N PRO A 53 -0.61 -34.34 17.51
CA PRO A 53 -0.37 -33.84 18.87
C PRO A 53 0.11 -32.38 18.91
N LYS A 54 0.02 -31.75 20.09
CA LYS A 54 0.56 -30.40 20.33
C LYS A 54 1.80 -30.43 21.19
N PHE A 55 2.68 -29.48 20.93
CA PHE A 55 4.00 -29.37 21.52
C PHE A 55 4.20 -28.01 22.18
N LEU A 56 4.98 -28.02 23.25
CA LEU A 56 5.49 -26.87 23.97
C LEU A 56 6.92 -27.14 24.42
N PHE A 57 7.69 -26.05 24.57
CA PHE A 57 9.03 -26.03 25.18
C PHE A 57 9.97 -27.12 24.63
N PRO A 58 10.22 -27.16 23.31
CA PRO A 58 11.15 -28.13 22.76
C PRO A 58 12.58 -27.87 23.23
N TYR A 59 13.27 -28.93 23.60
CA TYR A 59 14.67 -28.94 23.97
C TYR A 59 15.42 -29.93 23.07
N PRO A 60 16.28 -29.46 22.16
CA PRO A 60 17.04 -30.35 21.27
C PRO A 60 18.08 -31.15 22.07
N LEU A 61 18.06 -32.47 21.91
CA LEU A 61 19.11 -33.36 22.39
C LEU A 61 20.21 -33.51 21.34
N ASP A 62 19.81 -33.71 20.09
CA ASP A 62 20.66 -33.72 18.90
C ASP A 62 19.85 -33.27 17.66
N GLU A 63 20.36 -33.55 16.46
CA GLU A 63 19.72 -33.19 15.18
C GLU A 63 18.43 -33.96 14.90
N ASN A 64 18.22 -35.11 15.55
CA ASN A 64 17.10 -36.01 15.30
C ASN A 64 16.12 -36.08 16.49
N TYR A 65 16.56 -35.84 17.72
CA TYR A 65 15.77 -36.06 18.93
C TYR A 65 15.58 -34.79 19.78
N TYR A 66 14.35 -34.61 20.27
CA TYR A 66 13.91 -33.47 21.07
C TYR A 66 13.15 -33.94 22.30
N LEU A 67 13.46 -33.38 23.46
CA LEU A 67 12.58 -33.46 24.62
C LEU A 67 11.54 -32.36 24.52
N VAL A 68 10.27 -32.71 24.69
CA VAL A 68 9.16 -31.77 24.55
C VAL A 68 8.14 -31.98 25.66
N SER A 69 7.41 -30.91 25.97
CA SER A 69 6.10 -31.06 26.61
C SER A 69 5.11 -31.35 25.50
N CYS A 70 4.39 -32.46 25.56
CA CYS A 70 3.44 -32.86 24.53
C CYS A 70 2.09 -33.22 25.11
N LYS A 71 1.06 -32.84 24.36
CA LYS A 71 -0.34 -33.13 24.60
C LYS A 71 -0.90 -33.86 23.38
N LEU A 72 -1.20 -35.15 23.52
CA LEU A 72 -1.60 -36.01 22.39
C LEU A 72 -2.99 -35.66 21.83
N THR A 73 -3.91 -35.28 22.71
CA THR A 73 -5.29 -34.91 22.36
C THR A 73 -5.76 -33.75 23.23
N SER A 74 -6.88 -33.11 22.88
CA SER A 74 -7.48 -32.02 23.68
C SER A 74 -7.75 -32.41 25.15
N ALA A 75 -7.99 -33.68 25.43
CA ALA A 75 -8.27 -34.21 26.77
C ALA A 75 -7.01 -34.74 27.51
N SER A 76 -5.87 -34.89 26.84
CA SER A 76 -4.65 -35.39 27.46
C SER A 76 -4.02 -34.33 28.39
N PRO A 77 -3.38 -34.72 29.50
CA PRO A 77 -2.51 -33.78 30.22
C PRO A 77 -1.24 -33.49 29.42
N TRP A 78 -0.55 -32.41 29.76
CA TRP A 78 0.82 -32.16 29.29
C TRP A 78 1.78 -33.15 29.94
N GLY A 79 2.37 -34.03 29.15
CA GLY A 79 3.40 -34.98 29.58
C GLY A 79 4.75 -34.68 28.94
N LEU A 80 5.79 -35.37 29.42
CA LEU A 80 7.13 -35.32 28.85
C LEU A 80 7.30 -36.42 27.82
N TYR A 81 7.72 -36.04 26.61
CA TYR A 81 7.93 -36.96 25.50
C TYR A 81 9.32 -36.74 24.90
N LEU A 82 9.92 -37.84 24.46
CA LEU A 82 11.01 -37.82 23.51
C LEU A 82 10.40 -37.94 22.12
N VAL A 83 10.67 -36.96 21.27
CA VAL A 83 10.14 -36.87 19.91
C VAL A 83 11.29 -36.85 18.93
N ASP A 84 11.15 -37.55 17.80
CA ASP A 84 12.13 -37.50 16.73
C ASP A 84 11.63 -36.83 15.45
N VAL A 85 12.55 -36.57 14.52
CA VAL A 85 12.26 -36.01 13.19
C VAL A 85 11.47 -36.96 12.26
N PHE A 86 11.16 -38.18 12.70
CA PHE A 86 10.43 -39.20 11.95
C PHE A 86 8.98 -39.38 12.43
N ASP A 87 8.48 -38.43 13.24
CA ASP A 87 7.17 -38.43 13.89
C ASP A 87 7.00 -39.48 15.00
N ASN A 88 8.07 -40.11 15.50
CA ASN A 88 7.93 -41.00 16.65
C ASN A 88 7.83 -40.19 17.94
N LEU A 89 6.89 -40.59 18.80
CA LEU A 89 6.71 -40.02 20.14
C LEU A 89 6.84 -41.13 21.19
N LEU A 90 7.88 -41.04 22.02
CA LEU A 90 8.05 -41.90 23.19
C LEU A 90 7.65 -41.11 24.45
N LYS A 91 6.56 -41.53 25.09
CA LYS A 91 6.16 -40.98 26.39
C LYS A 91 7.21 -41.34 27.45
N LEU A 92 7.84 -40.33 28.04
CA LEU A 92 8.80 -40.51 29.13
C LEU A 92 8.10 -40.48 30.49
N ARG A 93 7.19 -39.51 30.69
CA ARG A 93 6.49 -39.33 31.95
C ARG A 93 5.21 -38.54 31.77
N GLU A 94 4.20 -38.91 32.53
CA GLU A 94 2.93 -38.20 32.65
C GLU A 94 2.40 -38.46 34.05
N ASP A 95 2.12 -37.39 34.81
CA ASP A 95 1.76 -37.49 36.21
C ASP A 95 0.29 -37.06 36.38
N PRO A 96 -0.59 -37.91 36.94
CA PRO A 96 -1.98 -37.56 37.17
C PRO A 96 -2.13 -36.28 38.01
N GLY A 97 -2.93 -35.33 37.53
CA GLY A 97 -3.16 -34.05 38.20
C GLY A 97 -2.11 -32.97 37.94
N PHE A 98 -1.05 -33.26 37.18
CA PHE A 98 0.00 -32.31 36.85
C PHE A 98 0.16 -32.10 35.35
N HIS A 99 0.64 -30.91 34.98
CA HIS A 99 1.15 -30.61 33.65
C HIS A 99 2.66 -30.51 33.74
N LEU A 100 3.37 -31.40 33.05
CA LEU A 100 4.82 -31.42 33.02
C LEU A 100 5.28 -30.55 31.86
N LEU A 101 5.86 -29.38 32.18
CA LEU A 101 6.28 -28.36 31.23
C LEU A 101 7.80 -28.13 31.31
N GLU A 102 8.37 -27.50 30.27
CA GLU A 102 9.77 -27.02 30.22
C GLU A 102 10.85 -28.09 30.49
N PRO A 103 10.86 -29.24 29.78
CA PRO A 103 11.85 -30.29 29.98
C PRO A 103 13.26 -29.75 29.79
N THR A 104 14.05 -29.77 30.86
CA THR A 104 15.45 -29.33 30.86
C THR A 104 16.33 -30.45 31.42
N PRO A 105 17.05 -31.20 30.58
CA PRO A 105 17.96 -32.24 31.06
C PRO A 105 19.13 -31.64 31.83
N LEU A 106 19.49 -32.27 32.95
CA LEU A 106 20.67 -31.91 33.73
C LEU A 106 21.92 -32.54 33.09
N VAL A 107 22.54 -31.81 32.17
CA VAL A 107 23.74 -32.24 31.44
C VAL A 107 24.83 -31.18 31.49
N LYS A 108 26.10 -31.61 31.51
CA LYS A 108 27.23 -30.70 31.41
C LYS A 108 27.25 -30.07 30.00
N ARG A 109 27.28 -28.74 29.92
CA ARG A 109 27.38 -27.99 28.66
C ARG A 109 28.68 -27.20 28.57
N PRO A 110 29.29 -27.06 27.38
CA PRO A 110 30.35 -26.08 27.16
C PRO A 110 29.86 -24.67 27.51
N ALA A 111 30.68 -23.88 28.19
CA ALA A 111 30.38 -22.47 28.38
C ALA A 111 30.38 -21.77 27.00
N PRO A 112 29.36 -20.95 26.68
CA PRO A 112 29.35 -20.21 25.43
C PRO A 112 30.51 -19.22 25.38
N THR A 113 31.01 -18.94 24.17
CA THR A 113 32.04 -17.92 23.96
C THR A 113 31.55 -16.56 24.45
N LEU A 114 32.34 -15.91 25.29
CA LEU A 114 32.03 -14.56 25.76
C LEU A 114 32.30 -13.54 24.65
N ILE A 115 31.26 -12.84 24.19
CA ILE A 115 31.39 -11.70 23.27
C ILE A 115 31.56 -10.45 24.12
N PRO A 116 32.66 -9.68 23.98
CA PRO A 116 32.85 -8.46 24.74
C PRO A 116 31.77 -7.42 24.38
N PRO A 117 31.29 -6.62 25.35
CA PRO A 117 30.30 -5.58 25.08
C PRO A 117 30.88 -4.54 24.13
N ARG A 118 30.08 -4.12 23.15
CA ARG A 118 30.42 -3.05 22.18
C ARG A 118 29.66 -1.75 22.47
N VAL A 119 29.06 -1.64 23.65
CA VAL A 119 28.22 -0.54 24.07
C VAL A 119 29.01 0.46 24.90
N ASN A 120 28.65 1.74 24.79
CA ASN A 120 29.07 2.80 25.70
C ASN A 120 27.82 3.28 26.44
N LEU A 121 27.61 2.78 27.67
CA LEU A 121 26.39 3.01 28.46
C LEU A 121 26.15 4.48 28.82
N GLU A 122 27.19 5.32 28.78
CA GLU A 122 27.08 6.77 29.01
C GLU A 122 26.55 7.53 27.78
N SER A 123 26.49 6.88 26.61
CA SER A 123 26.01 7.52 25.39
C SER A 123 24.48 7.53 25.35
N PRO A 124 23.84 8.67 25.07
CA PRO A 124 22.39 8.72 24.91
C PRO A 124 21.91 8.17 23.55
N ASP A 125 22.84 7.95 22.62
CA ASP A 125 22.55 7.66 21.21
C ASP A 125 23.21 6.36 20.75
N ALA A 126 22.65 5.79 19.69
CA ALA A 126 23.30 4.81 18.83
C ALA A 126 23.55 5.43 17.44
N THR A 127 24.48 4.86 16.68
CA THR A 127 24.71 5.23 15.27
C THR A 127 24.10 4.18 14.36
N VAL A 128 23.37 4.61 13.33
CA VAL A 128 22.93 3.76 12.24
C VAL A 128 23.82 3.99 11.03
N PHE A 129 24.25 2.90 10.38
CA PHE A 129 24.93 2.92 9.09
C PHE A 129 24.21 2.05 8.06
N VAL A 130 23.66 2.68 7.02
CA VAL A 130 23.06 2.03 5.86
C VAL A 130 24.10 2.06 4.73
N ALA A 131 24.54 0.90 4.27
CA ALA A 131 25.58 0.83 3.24
C ALA A 131 25.06 1.25 1.85
N ASP A 132 23.90 0.73 1.44
CA ASP A 132 23.19 1.09 0.21
C ASP A 132 21.70 0.76 0.35
N ALA A 133 20.84 1.78 0.51
CA ALA A 133 19.39 1.58 0.67
C ALA A 133 18.75 0.81 -0.51
N TYR A 134 19.33 0.86 -1.71
CA TYR A 134 18.80 0.17 -2.90
C TYR A 134 19.21 -1.31 -2.95
N PHE A 135 20.05 -1.77 -2.02
CA PHE A 135 20.37 -3.17 -1.87
C PHE A 135 19.28 -3.89 -1.06
N GLY A 136 18.73 -4.98 -1.58
CA GLY A 136 17.65 -5.73 -0.94
C GLY A 136 16.29 -5.55 -1.61
N GLU A 137 15.27 -6.19 -1.06
CA GLU A 137 13.95 -6.25 -1.71
C GLU A 137 13.10 -4.99 -1.48
N GLY A 138 13.34 -4.27 -0.38
CA GLY A 138 12.50 -3.14 0.03
C GLY A 138 12.55 -1.95 -0.93
N LEU A 139 13.65 -1.76 -1.66
CA LEU A 139 13.81 -0.72 -2.70
C LEU A 139 14.30 -1.30 -4.03
N LYS A 140 14.04 -2.59 -4.27
CA LYS A 140 14.43 -3.26 -5.52
C LYS A 140 13.83 -2.53 -6.73
N ASN A 141 14.65 -2.31 -7.75
CA ASN A 141 14.29 -1.61 -9.00
C ASN A 141 13.92 -0.13 -8.86
N VAL A 142 14.03 0.46 -7.66
CA VAL A 142 13.95 1.92 -7.51
C VAL A 142 15.25 2.54 -8.04
N PRO A 143 15.20 3.52 -8.95
CA PRO A 143 16.40 4.18 -9.45
C PRO A 143 17.22 4.80 -8.31
N PRO A 144 18.54 4.58 -8.27
CA PRO A 144 19.42 5.25 -7.33
C PRO A 144 19.28 6.78 -7.39
N GLY A 145 19.32 7.41 -6.22
CA GLY A 145 19.09 8.84 -6.06
C GLY A 145 17.62 9.25 -5.95
N THR A 146 16.65 8.35 -6.11
CA THR A 146 15.22 8.64 -5.82
C THR A 146 15.02 9.05 -4.36
N VAL A 147 15.59 8.27 -3.43
CA VAL A 147 15.54 8.54 -1.99
C VAL A 147 16.48 9.69 -1.65
N LYS A 148 15.93 10.75 -1.05
CA LYS A 148 16.68 11.95 -0.62
C LYS A 148 16.91 12.00 0.88
N LYS A 149 15.97 11.45 1.65
CA LYS A 149 15.98 11.46 3.11
C LYS A 149 15.42 10.17 3.67
N MET A 150 15.67 9.93 4.95
CA MET A 150 14.97 8.93 5.75
C MET A 150 14.16 9.67 6.82
N ARG A 151 12.84 9.43 6.89
CA ARG A 151 12.03 9.82 8.06
C ARG A 151 12.22 8.79 9.15
N LEU A 152 12.48 9.25 10.36
CA LEU A 152 12.64 8.43 11.55
C LEU A 152 11.45 8.68 12.48
N PHE A 153 10.78 7.62 12.90
CA PHE A 153 9.70 7.72 13.87
C PHE A 153 9.79 6.62 14.92
N ALA A 154 9.38 6.94 16.14
CA ALA A 154 9.33 6.02 17.27
C ALA A 154 7.90 5.55 17.54
N TYR A 155 7.80 4.37 18.14
CA TYR A 155 6.53 3.78 18.59
C TYR A 155 6.28 4.06 20.07
N SER A 156 5.03 4.38 20.41
CA SER A 156 4.50 4.23 21.77
C SER A 156 3.53 3.04 21.79
N PHE A 157 3.87 2.00 22.53
CA PHE A 157 3.11 0.75 22.61
C PHE A 157 1.95 0.85 23.61
N GLY A 158 0.88 0.10 23.32
CA GLY A 158 -0.37 0.17 24.07
C GLY A 158 -0.31 -0.29 25.52
N TYR A 159 -1.13 0.38 26.33
CA TYR A 159 -1.38 -0.01 27.71
C TYR A 159 -2.49 -1.06 27.79
N ARG A 160 -2.64 -1.65 28.98
CA ARG A 160 -3.53 -2.77 29.22
C ARG A 160 -4.99 -2.41 28.88
N GLY A 161 -5.59 -3.17 27.96
CA GLY A 161 -7.03 -3.14 27.70
C GLY A 161 -7.54 -1.88 26.99
N ILE A 162 -6.68 -1.20 26.23
CA ILE A 162 -7.04 -0.03 25.41
C ILE A 162 -6.61 -0.14 23.94
N GLY A 163 -5.83 -1.16 23.55
CA GLY A 163 -5.39 -1.38 22.17
C GLY A 163 -6.47 -1.88 21.22
N GLY A 164 -6.21 -1.72 19.92
CA GLY A 164 -7.09 -2.10 18.81
C GLY A 164 -6.68 -1.37 17.53
N HIS A 165 -6.98 -1.95 16.37
CA HIS A 165 -6.70 -1.33 15.06
C HIS A 165 -7.63 -0.15 14.72
N ASP A 166 -8.75 -0.05 15.43
CA ASP A 166 -9.75 1.01 15.31
C ASP A 166 -9.49 2.19 16.25
N VAL A 167 -8.43 2.11 17.07
CA VAL A 167 -8.24 3.01 18.20
C VAL A 167 -7.60 4.34 17.80
N PHE A 168 -6.56 4.29 16.97
CA PHE A 168 -5.85 5.50 16.55
C PHE A 168 -6.50 6.18 15.37
N GLY A 169 -7.46 5.56 14.70
CA GLY A 169 -8.13 6.08 13.51
C GLY A 169 -8.96 4.98 12.86
N VAL A 170 -9.67 5.31 11.78
CA VAL A 170 -10.49 4.33 11.05
C VAL A 170 -9.57 3.31 10.40
N GLU A 171 -9.52 2.10 10.99
CA GLU A 171 -8.64 1.01 10.56
C GLU A 171 -7.16 1.43 10.48
N SER A 172 -6.71 2.33 11.36
CA SER A 172 -5.38 2.94 11.29
C SER A 172 -4.28 2.01 11.83
N CYS A 173 -3.17 2.59 12.32
CA CYS A 173 -2.09 1.86 12.97
C CYS A 173 -2.47 1.37 14.37
N TRP A 174 -1.79 0.31 14.84
CA TRP A 174 -1.98 -0.28 16.17
C TRP A 174 -1.35 0.53 17.32
N ASP A 175 -0.39 1.39 17.00
CA ASP A 175 0.47 2.07 17.96
C ASP A 175 0.57 3.55 17.65
N ALA A 176 0.70 4.37 18.69
CA ALA A 176 0.99 5.79 18.57
C ALA A 176 2.36 6.00 17.91
N ARG A 177 2.45 6.95 16.98
CA ARG A 177 3.66 7.25 16.21
C ARG A 177 4.14 8.66 16.48
N ARG A 178 5.45 8.79 16.68
CA ARG A 178 6.13 10.06 16.94
C ARG A 178 7.24 10.26 15.94
N ILE A 179 7.18 11.30 15.11
CA ILE A 179 8.28 11.62 14.19
C ILE A 179 9.43 12.23 15.02
N ILE A 180 10.57 11.55 15.03
CA ILE A 180 11.81 12.05 15.65
C ILE A 180 12.49 13.06 14.73
N GLY A 181 12.44 12.82 13.42
CA GLY A 181 12.88 13.77 12.42
C GLY A 181 13.31 13.11 11.12
N GLU A 182 14.18 13.77 10.38
CA GLU A 182 14.68 13.34 9.09
C GLU A 182 16.21 13.39 9.04
N VAL A 183 16.80 12.48 8.27
CA VAL A 183 18.25 12.40 8.04
C VAL A 183 18.52 12.27 6.54
N PRO A 184 19.66 12.79 6.03
CA PRO A 184 19.95 12.73 4.60
C PRO A 184 20.32 11.31 4.15
N VAL A 185 19.95 10.98 2.91
CA VAL A 185 20.44 9.79 2.19
C VAL A 185 21.23 10.30 0.99
N TYR A 186 22.45 9.79 0.81
CA TYR A 186 23.32 10.20 -0.29
C TYR A 186 22.87 9.58 -1.62
N GLU A 187 23.36 10.13 -2.74
CA GLU A 187 22.97 9.70 -4.10
C GLU A 187 23.26 8.22 -4.37
N ASP A 188 24.28 7.66 -3.70
CA ASP A 188 24.64 6.25 -3.79
C ASP A 188 23.78 5.33 -2.89
N GLY A 189 22.76 5.88 -2.23
CA GLY A 189 21.86 5.16 -1.31
C GLY A 189 22.39 5.01 0.10
N SER A 190 23.64 5.42 0.38
CA SER A 190 24.22 5.28 1.72
C SER A 190 23.71 6.35 2.69
N ALA A 191 23.67 6.02 3.97
CA ALA A 191 23.32 6.96 5.04
C ALA A 191 24.04 6.61 6.34
N MET A 192 24.38 7.63 7.13
CA MET A 192 24.96 7.43 8.47
C MET A 192 24.50 8.55 9.41
N TYR A 193 23.82 8.19 10.49
CA TYR A 193 23.16 9.13 11.39
C TYR A 193 22.99 8.57 12.80
N THR A 194 22.70 9.44 13.77
CA THR A 194 22.38 9.02 15.14
C THR A 194 20.89 8.72 15.31
N ILE A 195 20.58 7.85 16.25
CA ILE A 195 19.22 7.59 16.78
C ILE A 195 19.28 7.54 18.31
N PRO A 196 18.18 7.86 19.02
CA PRO A 196 18.12 7.68 20.46
C PRO A 196 18.35 6.22 20.83
N ALA A 197 19.23 5.96 21.80
CA ALA A 197 19.49 4.61 22.28
C ALA A 197 18.25 4.01 22.96
N ASN A 198 18.16 2.68 22.98
CA ASN A 198 17.09 1.90 23.65
C ASN A 198 15.66 2.30 23.24
N THR A 199 15.52 2.89 22.05
CA THR A 199 14.24 3.35 21.49
C THR A 199 13.94 2.58 20.21
N ALA A 200 12.71 2.10 20.07
CA ALA A 200 12.24 1.45 18.85
C ALA A 200 12.02 2.49 17.75
N ILE A 201 12.86 2.44 16.71
CA ILE A 201 12.83 3.37 15.58
C ILE A 201 12.45 2.64 14.30
N ALA A 202 11.43 3.13 13.60
CA ALA A 202 11.12 2.79 12.23
C ALA A 202 11.60 3.87 11.26
N MET A 203 11.77 3.46 10.01
CA MET A 203 12.38 4.26 8.95
C MET A 203 11.50 4.29 7.70
N GLN A 204 11.40 5.45 7.06
CA GLN A 204 10.73 5.58 5.75
C GLN A 204 11.65 6.31 4.78
N PRO A 205 12.17 5.64 3.72
CA PRO A 205 12.91 6.33 2.67
C PRO A 205 11.97 7.28 1.93
N LEU A 206 12.34 8.56 1.86
CA LEU A 206 11.53 9.62 1.27
C LEU A 206 12.06 10.04 -0.09
N ASP A 207 11.14 10.29 -1.03
CA ASP A 207 11.44 10.91 -2.33
C ASP A 207 11.77 12.41 -2.22
N LYS A 208 11.86 13.10 -3.36
CA LYS A 208 12.17 14.54 -3.42
C LYS A 208 11.09 15.43 -2.78
N ASP A 209 9.84 14.97 -2.73
CA ASP A 209 8.70 15.71 -2.19
C ASP A 209 8.44 15.38 -0.70
N GLY A 210 9.14 14.38 -0.17
CA GLY A 210 8.98 13.91 1.21
C GLY A 210 7.93 12.82 1.39
N LYS A 211 7.55 12.11 0.32
CA LYS A 211 6.61 10.97 0.33
C LYS A 211 7.38 9.67 0.56
N ALA A 212 6.84 8.75 1.36
CA ALA A 212 7.51 7.48 1.65
C ALA A 212 7.50 6.55 0.43
N VAL A 213 8.68 6.26 -0.12
CA VAL A 213 8.90 5.29 -1.22
C VAL A 213 8.66 3.86 -0.74
N GLN A 214 8.93 3.58 0.54
CA GLN A 214 8.67 2.30 1.18
C GLN A 214 8.33 2.52 2.65
N ILE A 215 7.54 1.63 3.23
CA ILE A 215 7.13 1.71 4.64
C ILE A 215 7.76 0.56 5.41
N MET A 216 8.55 0.87 6.44
CA MET A 216 9.03 -0.14 7.37
C MET A 216 7.90 -0.57 8.32
N ARG A 217 7.52 -1.85 8.25
CA ARG A 217 6.54 -2.50 9.15
C ARG A 217 7.22 -3.29 10.28
N SER A 218 8.32 -2.73 10.78
CA SER A 218 9.18 -3.29 11.83
C SER A 218 9.95 -2.11 12.46
N TRP A 219 10.87 -2.38 13.37
CA TRP A 219 11.72 -1.37 13.97
C TRP A 219 13.14 -1.90 14.22
N VAL A 220 14.08 -0.97 14.41
CA VAL A 220 15.40 -1.23 14.96
C VAL A 220 15.52 -0.61 16.36
N VAL A 221 16.38 -1.18 17.19
CA VAL A 221 16.79 -0.60 18.47
C VAL A 221 18.31 -0.61 18.50
N GLY A 222 18.94 0.54 18.73
CA GLY A 222 20.37 0.61 18.99
C GLY A 222 20.64 0.74 20.48
N MET A 223 21.61 -0.01 20.99
CA MET A 223 22.10 0.14 22.36
C MET A 223 22.97 1.40 22.50
N PRO A 224 23.15 1.96 23.71
CA PRO A 224 24.04 3.09 23.96
C PRO A 224 25.42 2.94 23.31
N GLY A 225 25.79 3.88 22.43
CA GLY A 225 27.07 3.92 21.72
C GLY A 225 27.28 2.83 20.66
N GLU A 226 26.28 1.99 20.40
CA GLU A 226 26.35 0.94 19.39
C GLU A 226 26.33 1.52 17.98
N ILE A 227 26.98 0.81 17.04
CA ILE A 227 26.80 1.03 15.60
C ILE A 227 25.92 -0.10 15.06
N VAL A 228 24.66 0.22 14.78
CA VAL A 228 23.71 -0.66 14.09
C VAL A 228 23.93 -0.49 12.59
N SER A 229 24.22 -1.57 11.86
CA SER A 229 24.45 -1.51 10.42
C SER A 229 23.54 -2.45 9.66
N CYS A 230 22.99 -1.96 8.56
CA CYS A 230 22.36 -2.78 7.53
C CYS A 230 23.06 -2.58 6.19
N VAL A 231 22.97 -3.62 5.37
CA VAL A 231 23.50 -3.62 4.02
C VAL A 231 22.60 -2.79 3.11
N GLY A 232 21.28 -2.93 3.27
CA GLY A 232 20.31 -2.11 2.57
C GLY A 232 18.89 -2.25 3.13
N CYS A 233 17.88 -2.05 2.30
CA CYS A 233 16.49 -2.13 2.73
C CYS A 233 15.96 -3.56 2.57
N HIS A 234 15.89 -4.29 3.68
CA HIS A 234 15.32 -5.64 3.76
C HIS A 234 16.09 -6.65 2.89
N GLU A 235 17.41 -6.62 3.00
CA GLU A 235 18.32 -7.62 2.47
C GLU A 235 18.15 -8.99 3.15
N SER A 236 18.68 -10.04 2.53
CA SER A 236 18.81 -11.34 3.21
C SER A 236 19.83 -11.22 4.35
N GLN A 237 19.57 -11.85 5.51
CA GLN A 237 20.48 -11.83 6.66
C GLN A 237 21.85 -12.47 6.38
N ASN A 238 21.96 -13.29 5.33
CA ASN A 238 23.21 -13.90 4.90
C ASN A 238 23.93 -13.05 3.83
N SER A 239 23.43 -11.87 3.50
CA SER A 239 24.04 -10.98 2.52
C SER A 239 25.37 -10.45 3.04
N VAL A 240 26.38 -10.47 2.19
CA VAL A 240 27.64 -9.78 2.45
C VAL A 240 27.46 -8.32 2.03
N THR A 241 28.03 -7.40 2.79
CA THR A 241 28.05 -5.98 2.42
C THR A 241 28.67 -5.81 1.02
N PRO A 242 28.02 -5.09 0.09
CA PRO A 242 28.57 -4.80 -1.22
C PRO A 242 29.95 -4.18 -1.11
N SER A 243 30.85 -4.57 -2.02
CA SER A 243 32.16 -3.94 -2.17
C SER A 243 32.03 -2.56 -2.84
N LYS A 244 31.35 -1.62 -2.17
CA LYS A 244 31.11 -0.25 -2.61
C LYS A 244 31.67 0.72 -1.57
N ASN A 245 32.39 1.74 -2.02
CA ASN A 245 32.83 2.82 -1.14
C ASN A 245 31.67 3.78 -0.88
N SER A 246 30.85 3.48 0.13
CA SER A 246 29.70 4.31 0.51
C SER A 246 30.10 5.75 0.82
N ILE A 247 29.44 6.73 0.21
CA ILE A 247 29.66 8.16 0.45
C ILE A 247 29.55 8.47 1.95
N ALA A 248 28.58 7.88 2.64
CA ALA A 248 28.35 8.09 4.07
C ALA A 248 29.60 7.82 4.93
N ARG A 249 30.47 6.87 4.56
CA ARG A 249 31.72 6.58 5.30
C ARG A 249 32.75 7.70 5.23
N THR A 250 32.66 8.56 4.22
CA THR A 250 33.55 9.71 4.04
C THR A 250 33.02 10.97 4.72
N LYS A 251 31.81 10.92 5.26
CA LYS A 251 31.11 12.04 5.87
C LYS A 251 31.04 11.87 7.38
N ARG A 252 30.73 12.97 8.09
CA ARG A 252 30.43 12.91 9.52
C ARG A 252 29.05 12.26 9.71
N VAL A 253 28.86 11.62 10.86
CA VAL A 253 27.55 11.12 11.28
C VAL A 253 26.56 12.29 11.28
N SER A 254 25.45 12.14 10.58
CA SER A 254 24.44 13.20 10.46
C SER A 254 23.55 13.24 11.71
N PRO A 255 23.34 14.41 12.33
CA PRO A 255 22.32 14.54 13.35
C PRO A 255 20.92 14.47 12.72
N ILE A 256 19.92 14.17 13.55
CA ILE A 256 18.51 14.21 13.15
C ILE A 256 18.07 15.67 12.97
N THR A 257 17.46 15.97 11.82
CA THR A 257 16.83 17.27 11.56
C THR A 257 15.36 17.21 11.96
N PRO A 258 14.84 18.14 12.79
CA PRO A 258 13.44 18.12 13.21
C PRO A 258 12.46 18.21 12.04
N PHE A 259 11.34 17.49 12.14
CA PHE A 259 10.27 17.53 11.15
C PHE A 259 9.31 18.70 11.43
N LEU A 260 9.46 19.78 10.66
CA LEU A 260 8.55 20.94 10.66
C LEU A 260 8.20 21.43 12.08
N GLY A 261 9.22 21.72 12.88
CA GLY A 261 9.10 22.10 14.28
C GLY A 261 9.70 21.07 15.25
N PRO A 262 9.48 21.22 16.56
CA PRO A 262 10.00 20.31 17.58
C PRO A 262 9.36 18.91 17.48
N GLU A 263 10.09 17.91 17.97
CA GLU A 263 9.62 16.52 18.08
C GLU A 263 8.31 16.45 18.88
N ARG A 264 7.32 15.72 18.35
CA ARG A 264 5.98 15.55 18.95
C ARG A 264 5.25 14.33 18.37
N PRO A 265 4.26 13.78 19.10
CA PRO A 265 3.34 12.78 18.54
C PRO A 265 2.63 13.31 17.29
N PHE A 266 2.37 12.45 16.32
CA PHE A 266 1.73 12.85 15.06
C PHE A 266 0.24 12.52 15.09
N ASN A 267 -0.63 13.52 14.99
CA ASN A 267 -2.07 13.35 15.07
C ASN A 267 -2.83 14.29 14.11
N PHE A 268 -4.08 13.97 13.83
CA PHE A 268 -4.87 14.69 12.82
C PHE A 268 -5.19 16.13 13.27
N GLU A 269 -5.60 16.31 14.53
CA GLU A 269 -6.06 17.61 15.05
C GLU A 269 -4.97 18.68 14.99
N ASN A 270 -3.70 18.30 15.19
CA ASN A 270 -2.60 19.28 15.25
C ASN A 270 -1.78 19.37 13.96
N GLU A 271 -1.75 18.31 13.14
CA GLU A 271 -0.95 18.32 11.91
C GLU A 271 -1.76 18.54 10.64
N VAL A 272 -3.00 18.04 10.60
CA VAL A 272 -3.79 17.98 9.35
C VAL A 272 -4.95 18.96 9.38
N GLN A 273 -5.70 19.03 10.49
CA GLN A 273 -6.83 19.95 10.61
C GLN A 273 -6.43 21.42 10.36
N PRO A 274 -5.27 21.93 10.83
CA PRO A 274 -4.86 23.31 10.52
C PRO A 274 -4.60 23.54 9.03
N VAL A 275 -4.15 22.51 8.30
CA VAL A 275 -4.01 22.57 6.84
C VAL A 275 -5.38 22.68 6.18
N LEU A 276 -6.36 21.90 6.65
CA LEU A 276 -7.74 21.99 6.16
C LEU A 276 -8.37 23.34 6.48
N ASP A 277 -8.19 23.85 7.70
CA ASP A 277 -8.72 25.14 8.14
C ASP A 277 -8.17 26.29 7.26
N THR A 278 -6.87 26.22 6.92
CA THR A 278 -6.21 27.21 6.07
C THR A 278 -6.67 27.12 4.61
N TYR A 279 -6.71 25.93 4.01
CA TYR A 279 -6.81 25.79 2.55
C TYR A 279 -8.15 25.26 2.03
N CYS A 280 -8.98 24.65 2.88
CA CYS A 280 -10.13 23.87 2.43
C CYS A 280 -11.44 24.30 3.10
N ALA A 281 -11.44 24.52 4.42
CA ALA A 281 -12.65 24.63 5.23
C ALA A 281 -13.58 25.79 4.83
N GLY A 282 -13.06 26.85 4.23
CA GLY A 282 -13.89 27.97 3.76
C GLY A 282 -14.77 27.65 2.53
N CYS A 283 -14.44 26.62 1.75
CA CYS A 283 -15.29 26.10 0.66
C CYS A 283 -15.93 24.74 1.01
N HIS A 284 -15.50 24.16 2.12
CA HIS A 284 -15.92 22.86 2.64
C HIS A 284 -16.50 23.02 4.06
N ASP A 285 -17.45 23.95 4.18
CA ASP A 285 -18.09 24.33 5.45
C ASP A 285 -19.40 23.57 5.73
N GLY A 286 -19.93 22.89 4.72
CA GLY A 286 -21.21 22.17 4.78
C GLY A 286 -22.43 23.10 4.81
N GLU A 287 -22.28 24.35 4.37
CA GLU A 287 -23.34 25.36 4.38
C GLU A 287 -23.80 25.67 2.94
N GLY A 288 -25.08 26.05 2.77
CA GLY A 288 -25.63 26.49 1.48
C GLY A 288 -25.40 25.51 0.33
N ASP A 289 -24.83 26.02 -0.78
CA ASP A 289 -24.51 25.23 -1.98
C ASP A 289 -23.39 24.19 -1.75
N HIS A 290 -22.68 24.26 -0.62
CA HIS A 290 -21.61 23.33 -0.24
C HIS A 290 -22.10 22.19 0.66
N ALA A 291 -23.41 22.10 0.95
CA ALA A 291 -23.97 21.12 1.88
C ALA A 291 -23.70 19.65 1.50
N THR A 292 -23.46 19.36 0.23
CA THR A 292 -23.15 18.01 -0.28
C THR A 292 -21.64 17.73 -0.37
N LEU A 293 -20.79 18.74 -0.14
CA LEU A 293 -19.34 18.58 -0.12
C LEU A 293 -18.87 17.99 1.22
N PRO A 294 -17.67 17.37 1.26
CA PRO A 294 -17.03 17.04 2.52
C PRO A 294 -16.95 18.26 3.43
N ASN A 295 -17.41 18.14 4.68
CA ASN A 295 -17.36 19.24 5.65
C ASN A 295 -16.09 19.11 6.51
N PHE A 296 -15.14 20.00 6.31
CA PHE A 296 -13.89 20.06 7.08
C PHE A 296 -13.94 21.05 8.24
N LYS A 297 -15.01 21.85 8.34
CA LYS A 297 -15.24 22.79 9.43
C LYS A 297 -15.90 22.12 10.64
N ASP A 298 -16.68 21.05 10.44
CA ASP A 298 -17.33 20.29 11.51
C ASP A 298 -16.31 19.40 12.26
N ASN A 299 -15.79 19.96 13.34
CA ASN A 299 -14.87 19.29 14.25
C ASN A 299 -15.59 18.56 15.41
N SER A 300 -16.92 18.47 15.38
CA SER A 300 -17.66 17.76 16.43
C SER A 300 -17.35 16.24 16.40
N PRO A 301 -17.43 15.56 17.55
CA PRO A 301 -17.20 14.12 17.61
C PRO A 301 -18.17 13.35 16.70
N GLY A 302 -17.60 12.49 15.86
CA GLY A 302 -18.29 11.53 15.01
C GLY A 302 -18.14 10.09 15.52
N PRO A 303 -18.30 9.08 14.64
CA PRO A 303 -18.07 7.68 14.98
C PRO A 303 -16.70 7.47 15.63
N GLN A 304 -16.66 6.64 16.67
CA GLN A 304 -15.46 6.38 17.49
C GLN A 304 -14.80 7.63 18.09
N THR A 305 -15.57 8.71 18.28
CA THR A 305 -15.10 9.99 18.84
C THR A 305 -14.09 10.76 17.99
N PHE A 306 -13.75 10.28 16.79
CA PHE A 306 -12.98 11.04 15.81
C PHE A 306 -13.84 12.16 15.23
N SER A 307 -13.26 13.32 14.93
CA SER A 307 -14.00 14.44 14.36
C SER A 307 -14.66 14.06 13.02
N LYS A 308 -15.81 14.67 12.73
CA LYS A 308 -16.46 14.47 11.42
C LYS A 308 -15.61 14.97 10.26
N SER A 309 -14.80 16.01 10.45
CA SER A 309 -13.79 16.46 9.50
C SER A 309 -12.77 15.35 9.16
N TYR A 310 -12.30 14.59 10.14
CA TYR A 310 -11.42 13.44 9.89
C TYR A 310 -12.10 12.38 9.02
N HIS A 311 -13.32 11.97 9.39
CA HIS A 311 -14.10 11.01 8.59
C HIS A 311 -14.35 11.53 7.17
N ALA A 312 -14.55 12.84 7.01
CA ALA A 312 -14.75 13.47 5.72
C ALA A 312 -13.50 13.43 4.83
N LEU A 313 -12.29 13.52 5.40
CA LEU A 313 -11.03 13.51 4.64
C LEU A 313 -10.46 12.11 4.40
N MET A 314 -10.44 11.26 5.44
CA MET A 314 -9.70 9.99 5.44
C MET A 314 -10.09 9.07 4.27
N ARG A 315 -11.35 9.10 3.86
CA ARG A 315 -11.85 8.34 2.70
C ARG A 315 -11.09 8.58 1.39
N TYR A 316 -10.44 9.73 1.25
CA TYR A 316 -9.70 10.08 0.03
C TYR A 316 -8.24 9.64 0.04
N VAL A 317 -7.79 8.93 1.08
CA VAL A 317 -6.41 8.43 1.18
C VAL A 317 -6.32 6.91 1.09
N ARG A 318 -5.31 6.43 0.37
CA ARG A 318 -4.99 5.01 0.23
C ARG A 318 -3.81 4.66 1.14
N ARG A 319 -3.98 3.62 1.93
CA ARG A 319 -3.05 3.19 2.98
C ARG A 319 -3.23 1.69 3.25
N PRO A 320 -2.28 0.98 3.87
CA PRO A 320 -2.47 -0.43 4.18
C PRO A 320 -3.49 -0.64 5.30
N GLY A 321 -4.24 -1.74 5.24
CA GLY A 321 -4.95 -2.26 6.40
C GLY A 321 -3.98 -2.67 7.52
N PRO A 322 -4.42 -2.64 8.78
CA PRO A 322 -3.65 -3.10 9.95
C PRO A 322 -3.16 -4.54 9.79
N GLU A 323 -3.94 -5.35 9.07
CA GLU A 323 -3.69 -6.77 8.81
C GLU A 323 -3.52 -7.07 7.31
N SER A 324 -3.13 -6.04 6.54
CA SER A 324 -2.81 -6.15 5.11
C SER A 324 -1.75 -7.23 4.82
N ASP A 325 -1.64 -7.63 3.55
CA ASP A 325 -0.72 -8.67 3.08
C ASP A 325 0.69 -8.58 3.75
N VAL A 326 1.10 -9.67 4.38
CA VAL A 326 2.30 -9.77 5.22
C VAL A 326 3.60 -9.80 4.41
N TYR A 327 3.52 -10.01 3.09
CA TYR A 327 4.69 -10.04 2.22
C TYR A 327 5.26 -8.66 1.96
N MET A 328 6.54 -8.61 1.55
CA MET A 328 7.19 -7.37 1.16
C MET A 328 6.44 -6.72 -0.01
N PHE A 329 5.95 -5.50 0.17
CA PHE A 329 5.27 -4.77 -0.89
C PHE A 329 6.24 -4.27 -1.95
N ASN A 330 5.72 -4.08 -3.17
CA ASN A 330 6.45 -3.34 -4.18
C ASN A 330 6.78 -1.94 -3.64
N PRO A 331 7.95 -1.38 -3.97
CA PRO A 331 8.21 0.02 -3.70
C PRO A 331 7.09 0.89 -4.28
N MET A 332 6.70 1.92 -3.54
CA MET A 332 5.59 2.80 -3.82
C MET A 332 4.20 2.15 -3.87
N GLU A 333 4.02 0.92 -3.37
CA GLU A 333 2.71 0.25 -3.33
C GLU A 333 1.66 1.14 -2.65
N TYR A 334 1.93 1.65 -1.45
CA TYR A 334 1.07 2.58 -0.70
C TYR A 334 1.61 4.02 -0.68
N HIS A 335 2.28 4.43 -1.75
CA HIS A 335 2.79 5.80 -1.87
C HIS A 335 1.65 6.82 -1.84
N ALA A 336 1.87 7.99 -1.24
CA ALA A 336 0.86 9.04 -1.12
C ALA A 336 0.22 9.44 -2.47
N SER A 337 0.96 9.38 -3.58
CA SER A 337 0.43 9.66 -4.93
C SER A 337 -0.60 8.65 -5.45
N THR A 338 -0.80 7.53 -4.76
CA THR A 338 -1.87 6.56 -5.05
C THR A 338 -3.20 6.89 -4.37
N SER A 339 -3.25 8.02 -3.64
CA SER A 339 -4.44 8.54 -2.98
C SER A 339 -5.20 9.53 -3.86
N GLU A 340 -6.53 9.45 -3.86
CA GLU A 340 -7.40 10.38 -4.59
C GLU A 340 -7.20 11.83 -4.13
N LEU A 341 -6.97 12.06 -2.84
CA LEU A 341 -6.68 13.38 -2.27
C LEU A 341 -5.45 14.01 -2.94
N ILE A 342 -4.34 13.27 -3.03
CA ILE A 342 -3.10 13.78 -3.60
C ILE A 342 -3.27 14.01 -5.11
N PHE A 343 -3.98 13.10 -5.79
CA PHE A 343 -4.35 13.29 -7.19
C PHE A 343 -5.13 14.60 -7.41
N ILE A 344 -6.15 14.89 -6.59
CA ILE A 344 -6.93 16.14 -6.69
C ILE A 344 -6.05 17.38 -6.47
N LEU A 345 -5.19 17.35 -5.46
CA LEU A 345 -4.33 18.49 -5.11
C LEU A 345 -3.25 18.74 -6.17
N GLU A 346 -2.58 17.70 -6.66
CA GLU A 346 -1.52 17.83 -7.69
C GLU A 346 -2.10 18.26 -9.05
N LYS A 347 -3.32 17.84 -9.39
CA LYS A 347 -4.03 18.29 -10.59
C LYS A 347 -4.51 19.74 -10.51
N GLY A 348 -4.69 20.23 -9.28
CA GLY A 348 -5.27 21.52 -8.98
C GLY A 348 -6.77 21.43 -8.71
N HIS A 349 -7.19 22.06 -7.61
CA HIS A 349 -8.58 22.06 -7.15
C HIS A 349 -9.01 23.50 -6.86
N HIS A 350 -9.80 24.10 -7.77
CA HIS A 350 -10.27 25.49 -7.67
C HIS A 350 -9.17 26.52 -7.34
N ASN A 351 -7.96 26.31 -7.89
CA ASN A 351 -6.76 27.13 -7.66
C ASN A 351 -6.30 27.20 -6.19
N VAL A 352 -6.73 26.27 -5.34
CA VAL A 352 -6.13 26.07 -4.01
C VAL A 352 -4.67 25.64 -4.21
N ARG A 353 -3.76 26.34 -3.53
CA ARG A 353 -2.33 26.06 -3.52
C ARG A 353 -1.88 25.83 -2.09
N VAL A 354 -1.84 24.56 -1.70
CA VAL A 354 -1.28 24.15 -0.41
C VAL A 354 0.23 24.35 -0.47
N ASP A 355 0.80 25.01 0.54
CA ASP A 355 2.25 25.22 0.59
C ASP A 355 3.00 23.90 0.79
N HIS A 356 4.30 23.92 0.51
CA HIS A 356 5.16 22.73 0.55
C HIS A 356 5.18 22.04 1.93
N ASP A 357 5.23 22.81 3.02
CA ASP A 357 5.33 22.24 4.36
C ASP A 357 3.98 21.64 4.80
N SER A 358 2.87 22.30 4.46
CA SER A 358 1.53 21.73 4.65
C SER A 358 1.30 20.45 3.83
N MET A 359 1.79 20.40 2.58
CA MET A 359 1.74 19.16 1.79
C MET A 359 2.56 18.04 2.44
N ARG A 360 3.72 18.35 3.00
CA ARG A 360 4.54 17.36 3.73
C ARG A 360 3.86 16.82 4.98
N LYS A 361 3.02 17.61 5.67
CA LYS A 361 2.18 17.11 6.76
C LYS A 361 1.13 16.12 6.26
N ILE A 362 0.47 16.41 5.14
CA ILE A 362 -0.50 15.47 4.53
C ILE A 362 0.20 14.19 4.09
N TYR A 363 1.37 14.27 3.46
CA TYR A 363 2.15 13.08 3.08
C TYR A 363 2.54 12.24 4.31
N ALA A 364 3.08 12.89 5.35
CA ALA A 364 3.44 12.20 6.59
C ALA A 364 2.21 11.55 7.26
N TRP A 365 1.05 12.20 7.24
CA TRP A 365 -0.18 11.62 7.76
C TRP A 365 -0.57 10.34 7.02
N ILE A 366 -0.54 10.35 5.69
CA ILE A 366 -0.82 9.16 4.86
C ILE A 366 0.21 8.06 5.13
N ASP A 367 1.50 8.40 5.07
CA ASP A 367 2.62 7.47 5.27
C ASP A 367 2.62 6.84 6.68
N LEU A 368 2.08 7.56 7.68
CA LEU A 368 1.92 7.08 9.06
C LEU A 368 0.62 6.29 9.29
N ASN A 369 -0.11 5.95 8.22
CA ASN A 369 -1.37 5.20 8.23
C ASN A 369 -2.58 6.00 8.73
N ALA A 370 -2.60 7.31 8.47
CA ALA A 370 -3.70 8.23 8.77
C ALA A 370 -4.19 8.24 10.23
N PRO A 371 -3.30 8.39 11.24
CA PRO A 371 -3.71 8.46 12.64
C PRO A 371 -4.56 9.72 12.92
N TYR A 372 -5.59 9.55 13.74
CA TYR A 372 -6.35 10.61 14.39
C TYR A 372 -5.71 11.05 15.70
N TYR A 373 -5.45 10.12 16.63
CA TYR A 373 -4.81 10.40 17.93
C TYR A 373 -3.29 10.27 17.85
N GLY A 374 -2.57 10.98 18.72
CA GLY A 374 -1.11 10.92 18.80
C GLY A 374 -0.60 10.12 19.99
N THR A 375 -1.40 9.99 21.04
CA THR A 375 -1.01 9.41 22.33
C THR A 375 -2.07 8.42 22.84
N TRP A 376 -1.68 7.55 23.77
CA TRP A 376 -2.60 6.63 24.41
C TRP A 376 -3.43 7.29 25.49
N LEU A 377 -2.97 8.39 26.09
CA LEU A 377 -3.80 9.19 27.00
C LEU A 377 -5.01 9.80 26.28
N GLU A 378 -4.83 10.40 25.10
CA GLU A 378 -5.96 10.90 24.29
C GLU A 378 -7.00 9.79 24.04
N VAL A 379 -6.53 8.61 23.64
CA VAL A 379 -7.37 7.42 23.46
C VAL A 379 -8.09 7.03 24.76
N ALA A 380 -7.34 6.95 25.86
CA ALA A 380 -7.87 6.47 27.13
C ALA A 380 -8.94 7.41 27.68
N GLU A 381 -8.76 8.72 27.56
CA GLU A 381 -9.72 9.73 28.00
C GLU A 381 -10.96 9.76 27.11
N ARG A 382 -10.76 9.86 25.79
CA ARG A 382 -11.85 10.13 24.84
C ARG A 382 -12.62 8.87 24.45
N LEU A 383 -11.93 7.75 24.25
CA LEU A 383 -12.54 6.52 23.72
C LEU A 383 -12.82 5.46 24.80
N ARG A 384 -11.92 5.27 25.77
CA ARG A 384 -12.00 4.15 26.72
C ARG A 384 -12.45 4.52 28.14
N LYS A 385 -12.56 5.82 28.47
CA LYS A 385 -12.89 6.34 29.81
C LYS A 385 -11.99 5.75 30.91
N LYS A 386 -10.68 5.66 30.63
CA LYS A 386 -9.63 5.05 31.46
C LYS A 386 -8.41 5.96 31.62
N GLY A 387 -8.57 7.28 31.52
CA GLY A 387 -7.47 8.26 31.60
C GLY A 387 -6.58 8.04 32.83
N ASP A 388 -7.16 8.05 34.03
CA ASP A 388 -6.42 7.85 35.30
C ASP A 388 -5.65 6.52 35.36
N GLU A 389 -6.26 5.42 34.89
CA GLU A 389 -5.61 4.11 34.89
C GLU A 389 -4.42 4.10 33.92
N THR A 390 -4.61 4.68 32.74
CA THR A 390 -3.60 4.76 31.68
C THR A 390 -2.45 5.66 32.08
N LYS A 391 -2.74 6.80 32.73
CA LYS A 391 -1.73 7.72 33.28
C LYS A 391 -0.83 7.00 34.29
N ARG A 392 -1.41 6.23 35.20
CA ARG A 392 -0.64 5.39 36.15
C ARG A 392 0.24 4.36 35.44
N TYR A 393 -0.25 3.73 34.38
CA TYR A 393 0.57 2.79 33.59
C TYR A 393 1.70 3.51 32.84
N ALA A 394 1.43 4.69 32.27
CA ALA A 394 2.41 5.50 31.57
C ALA A 394 3.53 5.98 32.51
N GLU A 395 3.18 6.54 33.67
CA GLU A 395 4.13 6.94 34.72
C GLU A 395 5.02 5.77 35.13
N ARG A 396 4.41 4.60 35.41
CA ARG A 396 5.16 3.40 35.77
C ARG A 396 6.08 2.93 34.63
N HIS A 397 5.62 3.03 33.38
CA HIS A 397 6.42 2.67 32.22
C HIS A 397 7.63 3.59 32.07
N ASN A 398 7.45 4.89 32.24
CA ASN A 398 8.51 5.89 32.18
C ASN A 398 9.54 5.68 33.32
N ASP A 399 9.08 5.41 34.55
CA ASP A 399 9.96 5.07 35.68
C ASP A 399 10.86 3.86 35.36
N LEU A 400 10.26 2.81 34.78
CA LEU A 400 10.98 1.59 34.42
C LEU A 400 11.96 1.82 33.27
N LYS A 401 11.59 2.59 32.25
CA LYS A 401 12.46 2.98 31.15
C LYS A 401 13.66 3.80 31.64
N LYS A 402 13.43 4.75 32.54
CA LYS A 402 14.50 5.54 33.14
C LYS A 402 15.45 4.66 33.95
N LEU A 403 14.91 3.75 34.76
CA LEU A 403 15.70 2.88 35.64
C LEU A 403 16.51 1.81 34.90
N TYR A 404 15.90 1.15 33.90
CA TYR A 404 16.48 -0.04 33.27
C TYR A 404 17.00 0.17 31.85
N ALA A 405 16.59 1.25 31.18
CA ALA A 405 16.94 1.51 29.79
C ALA A 405 17.64 2.87 29.59
N ASN A 406 17.87 3.67 30.63
CA ASN A 406 18.43 5.02 30.52
C ASN A 406 17.66 5.91 29.51
N VAL A 407 16.35 5.72 29.43
CA VAL A 407 15.45 6.52 28.58
C VAL A 407 14.59 7.40 29.48
N ASP A 408 14.86 8.71 29.45
CA ASP A 408 14.11 9.74 30.18
C ASP A 408 13.20 10.51 29.21
N LEU A 409 12.30 9.78 28.54
CA LEU A 409 11.37 10.33 27.55
C LEU A 409 9.95 9.91 27.88
N ASP A 410 9.08 10.90 28.10
CA ASP A 410 7.65 10.69 28.28
C ASP A 410 6.92 10.82 26.93
N PHE A 411 6.46 9.69 26.42
CA PHE A 411 5.70 9.62 25.17
C PHE A 411 4.30 10.21 25.30
N GLU A 412 3.77 10.28 26.52
CA GLU A 412 2.40 10.69 26.84
C GLU A 412 2.35 12.12 27.41
N SER A 413 3.48 12.84 27.49
CA SER A 413 3.52 14.15 28.16
C SER A 413 2.49 15.14 27.61
N GLU A 414 1.71 15.71 28.51
CA GLU A 414 0.70 16.74 28.23
C GLU A 414 1.33 18.02 27.63
N SER A 415 2.64 18.24 27.76
CA SER A 415 3.34 19.35 27.09
C SER A 415 3.24 19.28 25.56
N TYR A 416 3.02 18.07 25.02
CA TYR A 416 2.77 17.84 23.59
C TYR A 416 1.30 17.94 23.21
N LEU A 417 0.40 17.86 24.20
CA LEU A 417 -1.04 18.13 24.02
C LEU A 417 -1.34 19.63 24.01
N GLY A 418 -0.38 20.49 24.38
CA GLY A 418 -0.49 21.96 24.33
C GLY A 418 -0.69 22.58 22.94
N PHE A 419 -0.96 21.77 21.90
CA PHE A 419 -1.56 22.24 20.66
C PHE A 419 -3.10 22.33 20.76
N GLU A 420 -3.73 21.71 21.77
CA GLU A 420 -5.10 22.00 22.17
C GLU A 420 -5.22 23.49 22.57
N GLY A 421 -5.98 24.25 21.79
CA GLY A 421 -6.18 25.68 22.02
C GLY A 421 -5.19 26.61 21.33
N GLN A 422 -4.29 26.10 20.47
CA GLN A 422 -3.64 26.99 19.50
C GLN A 422 -4.71 27.64 18.62
N GLU A 423 -4.54 28.94 18.38
CA GLU A 423 -5.46 29.68 17.53
C GLU A 423 -5.42 29.06 16.13
N ARG A 424 -6.56 28.53 15.70
CA ARG A 424 -6.66 27.90 14.39
C ARG A 424 -6.35 28.93 13.31
N PRO A 425 -5.56 28.55 12.28
CA PRO A 425 -5.26 29.48 11.21
C PRO A 425 -6.55 29.90 10.50
N ALA A 426 -6.60 31.16 10.09
CA ALA A 426 -7.70 31.66 9.28
C ALA A 426 -7.66 31.04 7.88
N PHE A 427 -8.85 30.81 7.31
CA PHE A 427 -8.98 30.37 5.93
C PHE A 427 -8.34 31.37 4.96
N GLN A 428 -7.46 30.87 4.10
CA GLN A 428 -6.86 31.59 2.99
C GLN A 428 -7.62 31.26 1.71
N ALA A 429 -8.52 32.17 1.32
CA ALA A 429 -9.26 32.03 0.08
C ALA A 429 -8.30 31.96 -1.12
N PRO A 430 -8.46 30.98 -2.04
CA PRO A 430 -7.63 30.88 -3.22
C PRO A 430 -7.83 32.09 -4.12
N GLU A 431 -6.77 32.45 -4.86
CA GLU A 431 -6.86 33.51 -5.87
C GLU A 431 -7.89 33.12 -6.94
N LYS A 432 -8.80 34.04 -7.25
CA LYS A 432 -9.79 33.86 -8.32
C LYS A 432 -9.11 34.07 -9.67
N LEU A 433 -8.72 32.98 -10.32
CA LEU A 433 -8.25 33.04 -11.71
C LEU A 433 -9.43 33.13 -12.69
N PRO A 434 -9.22 33.72 -13.88
CA PRO A 434 -10.17 33.61 -14.98
C PRO A 434 -10.51 32.15 -15.24
N LYS A 435 -11.80 31.86 -15.49
CA LYS A 435 -12.19 30.52 -15.88
C LYS A 435 -11.42 30.13 -17.16
N PRO A 436 -10.78 28.96 -17.21
CA PRO A 436 -10.07 28.54 -18.40
C PRO A 436 -11.03 28.48 -19.58
N ASP A 437 -10.53 28.79 -20.78
CA ASP A 437 -11.34 28.64 -21.99
C ASP A 437 -11.66 27.15 -22.17
N ARG A 438 -12.96 26.85 -22.08
CA ARG A 438 -13.50 25.51 -22.28
C ARG A 438 -14.05 25.35 -23.68
N SER A 439 -13.94 26.31 -24.59
CA SER A 439 -14.41 26.18 -25.97
C SER A 439 -13.75 24.99 -26.68
N ALA A 440 -14.47 24.37 -27.62
CA ALA A 440 -13.95 23.32 -28.47
C ALA A 440 -13.86 23.83 -29.91
N PRO A 441 -12.81 23.45 -30.66
CA PRO A 441 -12.80 23.66 -32.10
C PRO A 441 -13.87 22.81 -32.78
N THR A 442 -14.44 23.31 -33.87
CA THR A 442 -15.32 22.52 -34.74
C THR A 442 -14.46 21.57 -35.57
N VAL A 443 -14.76 20.27 -35.52
CA VAL A 443 -14.06 19.24 -36.27
C VAL A 443 -15.02 18.61 -37.28
N PRO A 444 -14.71 18.60 -38.60
CA PRO A 444 -15.57 17.97 -39.59
C PRO A 444 -15.81 16.49 -39.29
N ASN A 445 -17.05 16.02 -39.45
CA ASN A 445 -17.46 14.63 -39.24
C ASN A 445 -17.25 14.09 -37.82
N TRP A 446 -17.13 14.97 -36.81
CA TRP A 446 -17.12 14.61 -35.39
C TRP A 446 -17.97 15.61 -34.58
N PRO A 447 -18.78 15.16 -33.60
CA PRO A 447 -19.00 13.77 -33.18
C PRO A 447 -19.80 12.96 -34.19
N PHE A 448 -19.79 11.64 -34.04
CA PHE A 448 -20.58 10.71 -34.85
C PHE A 448 -21.10 9.54 -34.02
N ASP A 449 -22.10 8.83 -34.56
CA ASP A 449 -22.79 7.75 -33.86
C ASP A 449 -22.20 6.36 -34.14
N ALA A 450 -22.75 5.37 -33.45
CA ALA A 450 -22.33 3.96 -33.58
C ALA A 450 -22.55 3.37 -34.99
N GLN A 451 -23.49 3.88 -35.79
CA GLN A 451 -23.69 3.41 -37.16
C GLN A 451 -22.57 3.91 -38.06
N VAL A 452 -22.20 5.19 -37.94
CA VAL A 452 -21.07 5.78 -38.66
C VAL A 452 -19.77 5.10 -38.26
N ALA A 453 -19.56 4.84 -36.96
CA ALA A 453 -18.40 4.10 -36.47
C ALA A 453 -18.22 2.73 -37.15
N LYS A 454 -19.30 1.95 -37.21
CA LYS A 454 -19.31 0.64 -37.91
C LYS A 454 -19.03 0.79 -39.40
N GLN A 455 -19.56 1.83 -40.05
CA GLN A 455 -19.26 2.12 -41.45
C GLN A 455 -17.77 2.44 -41.65
N MET A 456 -17.15 3.19 -40.74
CA MET A 456 -15.72 3.53 -40.79
C MET A 456 -14.81 2.31 -40.58
N GLN A 457 -15.23 1.34 -39.76
CA GLN A 457 -14.49 0.08 -39.59
C GLN A 457 -14.65 -0.87 -40.78
N GLY A 458 -15.73 -0.73 -41.56
CA GLY A 458 -16.07 -1.63 -42.65
C GLY A 458 -16.28 -3.07 -42.16
N GLY A 459 -16.03 -4.06 -43.03
CA GLY A 459 -16.12 -5.49 -42.67
C GLY A 459 -14.94 -6.04 -41.86
N ASN A 460 -13.90 -5.24 -41.58
CA ASN A 460 -12.65 -5.67 -40.94
C ASN A 460 -12.66 -5.38 -39.42
N VAL A 461 -13.67 -5.90 -38.71
CA VAL A 461 -13.98 -5.46 -37.35
C VAL A 461 -12.93 -5.92 -36.32
N VAL A 462 -12.60 -7.21 -36.29
CA VAL A 462 -11.67 -7.81 -35.31
C VAL A 462 -10.74 -8.81 -35.99
N GLU A 463 -9.44 -8.74 -35.69
CA GLU A 463 -8.44 -9.73 -36.07
C GLU A 463 -7.93 -10.48 -34.83
N ARG A 464 -7.81 -11.81 -34.91
CA ARG A 464 -7.27 -12.63 -33.83
C ARG A 464 -5.81 -12.99 -34.09
N VAL A 465 -4.94 -12.65 -33.14
CA VAL A 465 -3.52 -13.02 -33.14
C VAL A 465 -3.26 -14.09 -32.09
N MET A 466 -2.58 -15.17 -32.48
CA MET A 466 -2.19 -16.25 -31.58
C MET A 466 -0.84 -15.96 -30.94
N VAL A 467 -0.72 -16.24 -29.64
CA VAL A 467 0.53 -16.17 -28.86
C VAL A 467 0.67 -17.50 -28.11
N GLY A 468 1.23 -18.51 -28.79
CA GLY A 468 1.12 -19.89 -28.31
C GLY A 468 -0.35 -20.32 -28.27
N ASP A 469 -0.82 -20.79 -27.11
CA ASP A 469 -2.21 -21.20 -26.89
C ASP A 469 -3.14 -20.04 -26.46
N LEU A 470 -2.59 -18.83 -26.31
CA LEU A 470 -3.33 -17.62 -25.93
C LEU A 470 -3.70 -16.79 -27.18
N THR A 471 -4.68 -15.91 -27.03
CA THR A 471 -5.20 -15.08 -28.13
C THR A 471 -5.27 -13.61 -27.75
N ILE A 472 -5.00 -12.74 -28.72
CA ILE A 472 -5.26 -11.30 -28.65
C ILE A 472 -6.26 -10.95 -29.77
N ASP A 473 -7.41 -10.39 -29.39
CA ASP A 473 -8.38 -9.87 -30.34
C ASP A 473 -8.12 -8.37 -30.56
N LEU A 474 -7.97 -7.98 -31.82
CA LEU A 474 -7.52 -6.67 -32.25
C LEU A 474 -8.59 -5.97 -33.10
N ALA A 475 -9.27 -4.98 -32.54
CA ALA A 475 -10.21 -4.14 -33.25
C ALA A 475 -9.49 -3.18 -34.21
N TYR A 476 -10.02 -3.04 -35.42
CA TYR A 476 -9.53 -2.02 -36.37
C TYR A 476 -10.02 -0.64 -35.96
N ILE A 477 -9.10 0.31 -35.78
CA ILE A 477 -9.39 1.69 -35.41
C ILE A 477 -9.07 2.59 -36.62
N PRO A 478 -10.09 3.21 -37.25
CA PRO A 478 -9.89 4.06 -38.42
C PRO A 478 -9.16 5.36 -38.05
N PRO A 479 -8.41 5.97 -38.99
CA PRO A 479 -7.88 7.31 -38.81
C PRO A 479 -9.02 8.31 -38.71
N GLY A 480 -8.75 9.48 -38.12
CA GLY A 480 -9.77 10.51 -37.94
C GLY A 480 -9.27 11.70 -37.17
N GLU A 481 -10.14 12.69 -37.07
CA GLU A 481 -9.93 13.91 -36.31
C GLU A 481 -10.99 14.02 -35.23
N PHE A 482 -10.60 14.52 -34.06
CA PHE A 482 -11.52 14.73 -32.94
C PHE A 482 -11.07 15.87 -32.05
N VAL A 483 -11.96 16.25 -31.14
CA VAL A 483 -11.61 17.18 -30.06
C VAL A 483 -11.06 16.38 -28.88
N MET A 484 -9.77 16.55 -28.60
CA MET A 484 -9.10 16.01 -27.44
C MET A 484 -9.23 16.97 -26.25
N GLY A 485 -9.38 16.40 -25.05
CA GLY A 485 -9.70 17.14 -23.82
C GLY A 485 -11.19 17.18 -23.53
N ASP A 486 -11.56 17.67 -22.34
CA ASP A 486 -12.92 17.53 -21.82
C ASP A 486 -13.47 18.86 -21.30
N GLU A 487 -14.72 19.14 -21.63
CA GLU A 487 -15.41 20.36 -21.21
C GLU A 487 -15.58 20.47 -19.71
N VAL A 488 -15.84 19.34 -19.05
CA VAL A 488 -15.99 19.25 -17.59
C VAL A 488 -14.71 18.73 -16.92
N GLY A 489 -13.62 18.65 -17.69
CA GLY A 489 -12.34 18.14 -17.25
C GLY A 489 -11.54 19.07 -16.35
N MET A 490 -10.44 18.51 -15.84
CA MET A 490 -9.45 19.21 -15.04
C MET A 490 -8.62 20.17 -15.91
N ASN A 491 -7.82 21.03 -15.28
CA ASN A 491 -7.07 22.06 -15.98
C ASN A 491 -6.09 21.50 -17.02
N ASP A 492 -5.51 20.32 -16.79
CA ASP A 492 -4.56 19.73 -17.72
C ASP A 492 -5.24 19.01 -18.90
N GLU A 493 -6.58 18.98 -18.93
CA GLU A 493 -7.40 18.52 -20.06
C GLU A 493 -7.87 19.69 -20.95
N LEU A 494 -7.39 20.91 -20.66
CA LEU A 494 -7.68 22.15 -21.36
C LEU A 494 -6.40 22.80 -21.91
N PRO A 495 -6.49 23.66 -22.95
CA PRO A 495 -7.68 23.89 -23.77
C PRO A 495 -8.05 22.64 -24.59
N ARG A 496 -9.34 22.47 -24.88
CA ARG A 496 -9.77 21.44 -25.82
C ARG A 496 -9.20 21.75 -27.19
N ARG A 497 -8.60 20.76 -27.85
CA ARG A 497 -7.85 20.97 -29.10
C ARG A 497 -8.20 19.93 -30.15
N LEU A 498 -8.02 20.32 -31.41
CA LEU A 498 -8.00 19.36 -32.52
C LEU A 498 -6.86 18.37 -32.29
N ALA A 499 -7.17 17.09 -32.40
CA ALA A 499 -6.19 16.02 -32.44
C ALA A 499 -6.48 15.10 -33.62
N THR A 500 -5.42 14.61 -34.24
CA THR A 500 -5.48 13.83 -35.48
C THR A 500 -4.82 12.48 -35.25
N VAL A 501 -5.52 11.42 -35.62
CA VAL A 501 -4.98 10.07 -35.79
C VAL A 501 -4.76 9.87 -37.28
N GLU A 502 -3.50 9.99 -37.72
CA GLU A 502 -3.15 10.04 -39.15
C GLU A 502 -3.29 8.70 -39.87
N LYS A 503 -2.99 7.60 -39.19
CA LYS A 503 -2.98 6.24 -39.76
C LYS A 503 -3.93 5.35 -38.99
N PRO A 504 -4.62 4.41 -39.66
CA PRO A 504 -5.32 3.36 -38.95
C PRO A 504 -4.34 2.53 -38.14
N PHE A 505 -4.83 1.96 -37.06
CA PHE A 505 -4.10 1.01 -36.25
C PHE A 505 -5.07 -0.06 -35.74
N ARG A 506 -4.51 -1.11 -35.16
CA ARG A 506 -5.30 -2.14 -34.49
C ARG A 506 -5.08 -2.07 -32.99
N MET A 507 -6.15 -2.12 -32.20
CA MET A 507 -6.06 -2.05 -30.73
C MET A 507 -6.66 -3.30 -30.10
N ALA A 508 -6.02 -3.83 -29.06
CA ALA A 508 -6.57 -4.92 -28.29
C ALA A 508 -7.95 -4.56 -27.74
N THR A 509 -8.93 -5.44 -27.94
CA THR A 509 -10.33 -5.22 -27.52
C THR A 509 -10.48 -5.13 -26.01
N THR A 510 -9.57 -5.78 -25.27
CA THR A 510 -9.46 -5.72 -23.81
C THR A 510 -8.02 -5.38 -23.40
N GLU A 511 -7.81 -5.14 -22.12
CA GLU A 511 -6.49 -5.07 -21.50
C GLU A 511 -5.74 -6.42 -21.63
N VAL A 512 -4.43 -6.42 -21.35
CA VAL A 512 -3.61 -7.64 -21.30
C VAL A 512 -3.93 -8.46 -20.05
N SER A 513 -4.01 -9.79 -20.20
CA SER A 513 -4.25 -10.73 -19.09
C SER A 513 -3.01 -10.95 -18.23
N ASN A 514 -3.23 -11.39 -16.98
CA ASN A 514 -2.21 -12.09 -16.21
C ASN A 514 -1.67 -13.33 -16.95
N ALA A 515 -2.52 -14.14 -17.60
CA ALA A 515 -2.07 -15.29 -18.40
C ALA A 515 -1.13 -14.89 -19.55
N LEU A 516 -1.49 -13.85 -20.32
CA LEU A 516 -0.69 -13.38 -21.45
C LEU A 516 0.62 -12.73 -21.00
N TYR A 517 0.57 -11.92 -19.95
CA TYR A 517 1.78 -11.33 -19.36
C TYR A 517 2.67 -12.39 -18.71
N GLY A 518 2.09 -13.41 -18.07
CA GLY A 518 2.80 -14.55 -17.48
C GLY A 518 3.54 -15.42 -18.51
N ALA A 519 3.13 -15.39 -19.78
CA ALA A 519 3.89 -16.01 -20.86
C ALA A 519 5.22 -15.27 -21.18
N PHE A 520 5.29 -13.98 -20.83
CA PHE A 520 6.51 -13.16 -20.90
C PHE A 520 7.33 -13.24 -19.61
N ASP A 521 6.69 -13.00 -18.46
CA ASP A 521 7.31 -13.10 -17.14
C ASP A 521 6.53 -14.07 -16.24
N PRO A 522 6.93 -15.36 -16.17
CA PRO A 522 6.28 -16.34 -15.31
C PRO A 522 6.37 -16.06 -13.81
N LYS A 523 7.20 -15.10 -13.39
CA LYS A 523 7.35 -14.70 -11.99
C LYS A 523 6.51 -13.48 -11.63
N HIS A 524 5.83 -12.86 -12.59
CA HIS A 524 4.94 -11.74 -12.33
C HIS A 524 3.78 -12.18 -11.43
N ASP A 525 3.48 -11.34 -10.45
CA ASP A 525 2.36 -11.54 -9.55
C ASP A 525 1.62 -10.22 -9.34
N SER A 526 0.41 -10.15 -9.89
CA SER A 526 -0.53 -9.05 -9.68
C SER A 526 -1.07 -9.00 -8.25
N ARG A 527 -0.73 -9.97 -7.39
CA ARG A 527 -0.99 -10.06 -5.95
C ARG A 527 -2.48 -10.01 -5.58
N TYR A 528 -2.76 -9.38 -4.44
CA TYR A 528 -4.06 -9.23 -3.83
C TYR A 528 -4.45 -7.75 -3.73
N ILE A 529 -5.75 -7.51 -3.68
CA ILE A 529 -6.36 -6.26 -3.25
C ILE A 529 -6.82 -6.42 -1.81
N ASP A 530 -6.55 -5.43 -0.97
CA ASP A 530 -6.77 -5.52 0.47
C ASP A 530 -8.26 -5.65 0.84
N GLN A 531 -8.52 -6.21 2.02
CA GLN A 531 -9.85 -6.18 2.66
C GLN A 531 -9.75 -5.38 3.95
N TRP A 532 -10.78 -4.62 4.25
CA TRP A 532 -10.83 -3.76 5.44
C TRP A 532 -11.56 -4.47 6.57
N TRP A 533 -11.15 -4.21 7.81
CA TRP A 533 -11.76 -4.80 9.01
C TRP A 533 -11.63 -6.33 9.09
N LYS A 534 -10.69 -6.88 8.32
CA LYS A 534 -10.39 -8.31 8.31
C LYS A 534 -9.55 -8.69 9.52
N ASP A 535 -9.67 -9.96 9.86
CA ASP A 535 -8.79 -10.68 10.76
C ASP A 535 -7.72 -11.48 9.96
N HIS A 536 -6.60 -11.88 10.57
CA HIS A 536 -5.34 -12.35 9.94
C HIS A 536 -5.47 -13.73 9.27
N THR A 537 -6.24 -13.79 8.19
CA THR A 537 -6.79 -15.05 7.70
C THR A 537 -6.61 -15.21 6.20
N THR A 538 -6.64 -14.11 5.43
CA THR A 538 -6.36 -14.10 3.99
C THR A 538 -5.59 -12.83 3.57
N PRO A 539 -4.70 -12.91 2.56
CA PRO A 539 -4.00 -11.73 2.04
C PRO A 539 -4.95 -10.66 1.46
N GLY A 540 -6.11 -11.06 0.97
CA GLY A 540 -7.15 -10.19 0.41
C GLY A 540 -7.86 -10.85 -0.77
N TYR A 541 -8.44 -10.06 -1.66
CA TYR A 541 -9.03 -10.55 -2.90
C TYR A 541 -7.96 -10.79 -3.97
N PRO A 542 -7.90 -11.98 -4.61
CA PRO A 542 -6.87 -12.29 -5.61
C PRO A 542 -7.06 -11.44 -6.87
N ALA A 543 -5.97 -10.81 -7.32
CA ALA A 543 -5.90 -10.03 -8.56
C ALA A 543 -4.97 -10.65 -9.61
N ASN A 544 -4.51 -11.89 -9.38
CA ASN A 544 -3.58 -12.61 -10.24
C ASN A 544 -4.21 -13.81 -10.99
N LYS A 545 -5.54 -13.91 -11.08
CA LYS A 545 -6.20 -14.97 -11.86
C LYS A 545 -5.89 -14.80 -13.36
N PRO A 546 -5.81 -15.90 -14.14
CA PRO A 546 -5.42 -15.86 -15.56
C PRO A 546 -6.19 -14.85 -16.44
N GLU A 547 -7.50 -14.74 -16.22
CA GLU A 547 -8.45 -13.90 -16.96
C GLU A 547 -8.56 -12.46 -16.46
N GLN A 548 -7.94 -12.13 -15.32
CA GLN A 548 -7.87 -10.76 -14.81
C GLN A 548 -6.88 -9.92 -15.64
N PRO A 549 -7.10 -8.60 -15.75
CA PRO A 549 -6.12 -7.71 -16.34
C PRO A 549 -4.84 -7.71 -15.49
N VAL A 550 -3.69 -7.65 -16.16
CA VAL A 550 -2.41 -7.53 -15.47
C VAL A 550 -2.31 -6.14 -14.82
N ILE A 551 -1.88 -6.11 -13.56
CA ILE A 551 -1.63 -4.88 -12.78
C ILE A 551 -0.27 -4.98 -12.09
N ARG A 552 0.19 -3.90 -11.44
CA ARG A 552 1.52 -3.85 -10.78
C ARG A 552 2.68 -4.11 -11.74
N VAL A 553 2.48 -3.72 -13.00
CA VAL A 553 3.54 -3.61 -14.00
C VAL A 553 3.99 -2.14 -14.06
N SER A 554 5.26 -1.90 -14.33
CA SER A 554 5.76 -0.55 -14.60
C SER A 554 5.66 -0.24 -16.10
N TRP A 555 5.72 1.04 -16.46
CA TRP A 555 5.75 1.45 -17.87
C TRP A 555 6.97 0.86 -18.62
N ASN A 556 8.14 0.79 -17.96
CA ASN A 556 9.32 0.17 -18.54
C ASN A 556 9.07 -1.32 -18.87
N GLU A 557 8.54 -2.08 -17.91
CA GLU A 557 8.21 -3.50 -18.10
C GLU A 557 7.12 -3.71 -19.15
N ALA A 558 6.16 -2.78 -19.27
CA ALA A 558 5.13 -2.80 -20.31
C ALA A 558 5.71 -2.65 -21.73
N ASN A 559 6.74 -1.81 -21.90
CA ASN A 559 7.44 -1.68 -23.17
C ASN A 559 8.29 -2.92 -23.48
N ASP A 560 8.96 -3.49 -22.48
CA ASP A 560 9.70 -4.75 -22.65
C ASP A 560 8.77 -5.90 -23.07
N PHE A 561 7.56 -5.96 -22.48
CA PHE A 561 6.51 -6.89 -22.89
C PHE A 561 6.07 -6.67 -24.35
N CYS A 562 5.84 -5.41 -24.76
CA CYS A 562 5.48 -5.10 -26.15
C CYS A 562 6.57 -5.52 -27.14
N LYS A 563 7.84 -5.30 -26.79
CA LYS A 563 8.99 -5.73 -27.59
C LYS A 563 9.05 -7.25 -27.72
N TRP A 564 8.95 -7.97 -26.61
CA TRP A 564 8.91 -9.43 -26.61
C TRP A 564 7.76 -9.97 -27.46
N LEU A 565 6.56 -9.39 -27.32
CA LEU A 565 5.39 -9.81 -28.07
C LEU A 565 5.58 -9.57 -29.58
N SER A 566 6.23 -8.47 -29.94
CA SER A 566 6.56 -8.16 -31.33
C SER A 566 7.49 -9.21 -31.94
N GLU A 567 8.58 -9.54 -31.21
CA GLU A 567 9.52 -10.59 -31.61
C GLU A 567 8.85 -11.97 -31.72
N LYS A 568 7.92 -12.27 -30.79
CA LYS A 568 7.21 -13.56 -30.75
C LYS A 568 6.24 -13.75 -31.90
N THR A 569 5.58 -12.69 -32.34
CA THR A 569 4.50 -12.74 -33.34
C THR A 569 4.93 -12.33 -34.74
N GLY A 570 6.09 -11.67 -34.88
CA GLY A 570 6.54 -11.05 -36.13
C GLY A 570 5.73 -9.81 -36.53
N ARG A 571 4.93 -9.27 -35.60
CA ARG A 571 4.15 -8.04 -35.76
C ARG A 571 4.72 -6.93 -34.89
N THR A 572 4.38 -5.68 -35.15
CA THR A 572 4.82 -4.56 -34.32
C THR A 572 3.78 -4.22 -33.27
N PHE A 573 4.04 -4.59 -32.02
CA PHE A 573 3.22 -4.24 -30.85
C PHE A 573 3.86 -3.12 -30.04
N ARG A 574 3.02 -2.21 -29.53
CA ARG A 574 3.40 -1.11 -28.65
C ARG A 574 2.24 -0.69 -27.75
N LEU A 575 2.53 0.17 -26.78
CA LEU A 575 1.49 0.91 -26.07
C LEU A 575 0.82 1.94 -27.01
N PRO A 576 -0.48 2.25 -26.83
CA PRO A 576 -1.13 3.33 -27.55
C PRO A 576 -0.53 4.67 -27.17
N THR A 577 -0.44 5.62 -28.09
CA THR A 577 -0.19 7.02 -27.73
C THR A 577 -1.40 7.60 -26.98
N GLU A 578 -1.20 8.69 -26.25
CA GLU A 578 -2.30 9.40 -25.55
C GLU A 578 -3.45 9.75 -26.50
N THR A 579 -3.13 10.26 -27.68
CA THR A 579 -4.10 10.63 -28.72
C THR A 579 -4.86 9.41 -29.26
N GLU A 580 -4.15 8.32 -29.57
CA GLU A 580 -4.78 7.07 -30.04
C GLU A 580 -5.71 6.48 -28.99
N TRP A 581 -5.28 6.47 -27.73
CA TRP A 581 -6.08 5.98 -26.62
C TRP A 581 -7.36 6.79 -26.47
N GLU A 582 -7.28 8.13 -26.48
CA GLU A 582 -8.47 8.96 -26.30
C GLU A 582 -9.42 8.91 -27.51
N TRP A 583 -8.90 8.85 -28.73
CA TRP A 583 -9.70 8.61 -29.94
C TRP A 583 -10.48 7.29 -29.83
N ALA A 584 -9.77 6.23 -29.45
CA ALA A 584 -10.33 4.90 -29.30
C ALA A 584 -11.36 4.82 -28.16
N CYS A 585 -11.08 5.47 -27.03
CA CYS A 585 -11.96 5.53 -25.85
C CYS A 585 -13.26 6.27 -26.17
N ARG A 586 -13.16 7.48 -26.74
CA ARG A 586 -14.31 8.34 -27.06
C ARG A 586 -15.25 7.72 -28.04
N ALA A 587 -14.72 6.96 -28.99
CA ALA A 587 -15.55 6.28 -29.96
C ALA A 587 -16.58 7.26 -30.58
N GLY A 588 -16.09 8.38 -31.13
CA GLY A 588 -16.89 9.37 -31.85
C GLY A 588 -17.74 10.28 -30.95
N THR A 589 -17.82 10.06 -29.64
CA THR A 589 -18.61 10.93 -28.76
C THR A 589 -17.84 12.14 -28.26
N ARG A 590 -18.59 13.21 -27.99
CA ARG A 590 -18.08 14.43 -27.32
C ARG A 590 -18.31 14.44 -25.81
N THR A 591 -19.08 13.48 -25.31
CA THR A 591 -19.42 13.34 -23.90
C THR A 591 -18.21 12.86 -23.09
N PRO A 592 -18.22 13.01 -21.76
CA PRO A 592 -17.13 12.52 -20.91
C PRO A 592 -16.89 11.02 -21.03
N MET A 593 -17.96 10.23 -21.15
CA MET A 593 -17.95 8.79 -21.39
C MET A 593 -18.48 8.46 -22.78
N TRP A 594 -18.06 7.35 -23.38
CA TRP A 594 -18.61 6.92 -24.68
C TRP A 594 -20.11 6.61 -24.60
N TYR A 595 -20.62 6.26 -23.42
CA TYR A 595 -22.03 5.95 -23.15
C TYR A 595 -22.83 7.13 -22.57
N GLY A 596 -22.23 8.30 -22.35
CA GLY A 596 -22.94 9.49 -21.84
C GLY A 596 -22.13 10.36 -20.88
N ASP A 597 -22.82 10.98 -19.93
CA ASP A 597 -22.24 11.82 -18.90
C ASP A 597 -21.74 11.02 -17.69
N VAL A 598 -21.00 11.66 -16.78
CA VAL A 598 -20.42 11.02 -15.58
C VAL A 598 -21.45 10.49 -14.59
N ASP A 599 -22.69 11.01 -14.63
CA ASP A 599 -23.80 10.58 -13.77
C ASP A 599 -24.66 9.49 -14.43
N THR A 600 -24.27 9.02 -15.63
CA THR A 600 -24.95 7.90 -16.30
C THR A 600 -24.71 6.62 -15.51
N ASP A 601 -25.76 5.81 -15.33
CA ASP A 601 -25.64 4.46 -14.76
C ASP A 601 -24.71 3.62 -15.65
N PHE A 602 -23.50 3.39 -15.14
CA PHE A 602 -22.43 2.71 -15.86
C PHE A 602 -22.45 1.20 -15.68
N GLY A 603 -23.36 0.63 -14.88
CA GLY A 603 -23.29 -0.78 -14.45
C GLY A 603 -23.29 -1.81 -15.59
N ASN A 604 -23.77 -1.45 -16.78
CA ASN A 604 -23.72 -2.29 -17.98
C ASN A 604 -22.50 -2.02 -18.89
N PHE A 605 -21.69 -1.02 -18.58
CA PHE A 605 -20.66 -0.48 -19.46
C PHE A 605 -19.25 -0.63 -18.91
N GLU A 606 -19.07 -0.54 -17.59
CA GLU A 606 -17.73 -0.47 -16.97
C GLU A 606 -17.73 -0.98 -15.53
N ASN A 607 -16.54 -1.35 -15.02
CA ASN A 607 -16.27 -1.60 -13.60
C ASN A 607 -15.60 -0.37 -12.96
N MET A 608 -16.27 0.33 -12.05
CA MET A 608 -15.76 1.54 -11.39
C MET A 608 -16.20 1.57 -9.93
N ALA A 609 -15.69 2.51 -9.14
CA ALA A 609 -16.06 2.59 -7.73
C ALA A 609 -17.58 2.85 -7.55
N ASP A 610 -18.31 1.81 -7.15
CA ASP A 610 -19.76 1.79 -7.01
C ASP A 610 -20.19 1.22 -5.64
N GLU A 611 -21.45 0.82 -5.48
CA GLU A 611 -21.95 0.23 -4.23
C GLU A 611 -21.23 -1.07 -3.83
N SER A 612 -20.64 -1.80 -4.78
CA SER A 612 -19.87 -3.04 -4.56
C SER A 612 -18.61 -2.78 -3.72
N THR A 613 -18.07 -1.56 -3.71
CA THR A 613 -16.92 -1.21 -2.84
C THR A 613 -17.24 -1.35 -1.34
N ARG A 614 -18.51 -1.39 -0.95
CA ARG A 614 -18.91 -1.69 0.44
C ARG A 614 -18.51 -3.11 0.87
N LEU A 615 -18.36 -4.02 -0.09
CA LEU A 615 -17.97 -5.40 0.15
C LEU A 615 -16.47 -5.57 0.41
N PHE A 616 -15.65 -4.52 0.28
CA PHE A 616 -14.27 -4.55 0.77
C PHE A 616 -14.19 -4.67 2.29
N VAL A 617 -15.25 -4.28 2.99
CA VAL A 617 -15.31 -4.43 4.43
C VAL A 617 -15.84 -5.82 4.78
N VAL A 618 -15.04 -6.54 5.55
CA VAL A 618 -15.28 -7.94 5.91
C VAL A 618 -15.29 -8.13 7.42
N LYS A 619 -15.74 -9.30 7.90
CA LYS A 619 -15.69 -9.64 9.33
C LYS A 619 -15.50 -11.13 9.57
N GLY A 620 -14.83 -11.44 10.68
CA GLY A 620 -14.68 -12.80 11.22
C GLY A 620 -13.41 -13.50 10.77
N VAL A 621 -13.17 -14.67 11.36
CA VAL A 621 -11.96 -15.51 11.15
C VAL A 621 -11.89 -16.11 9.73
N ASN A 622 -12.98 -16.11 8.98
CA ASN A 622 -12.96 -16.38 7.53
C ASN A 622 -13.70 -15.21 6.88
N PRO A 623 -13.01 -14.07 6.66
CA PRO A 623 -13.63 -12.79 6.44
C PRO A 623 -14.64 -12.86 5.30
N GLN A 624 -15.90 -12.61 5.63
CA GLN A 624 -16.97 -12.49 4.65
C GLN A 624 -17.36 -11.02 4.51
N PRO A 625 -17.72 -10.56 3.29
CA PRO A 625 -18.37 -9.27 3.13
C PRO A 625 -19.61 -9.20 4.02
N VAL A 626 -19.79 -8.09 4.74
CA VAL A 626 -21.02 -7.85 5.51
C VAL A 626 -21.64 -6.49 5.13
N GLY A 627 -22.85 -6.20 5.61
CA GLY A 627 -23.48 -4.88 5.43
C GLY A 627 -22.96 -3.91 6.50
N HIS A 628 -22.63 -2.67 6.10
CA HIS A 628 -21.85 -1.76 6.94
C HIS A 628 -22.45 -0.38 7.06
N ALA A 629 -22.04 0.34 8.12
CA ALA A 629 -22.23 1.77 8.20
C ALA A 629 -21.31 2.49 7.20
N ASP A 630 -21.73 3.65 6.69
CA ASP A 630 -20.97 4.39 5.67
C ASP A 630 -19.56 4.80 6.12
N TRP A 631 -19.32 4.95 7.43
CA TRP A 631 -18.00 5.30 7.97
C TRP A 631 -17.02 4.11 7.99
N GLU A 632 -17.51 2.87 8.00
CA GLU A 632 -16.68 1.66 7.90
C GLU A 632 -16.33 1.39 6.43
N ALA A 633 -17.32 1.53 5.54
CA ALA A 633 -17.16 1.40 4.09
C ALA A 633 -16.70 2.72 3.45
N PHE A 634 -15.56 3.24 3.89
CA PHE A 634 -15.17 4.62 3.62
C PHE A 634 -14.77 4.92 2.16
N ILE A 635 -14.53 3.93 1.29
CA ILE A 635 -14.09 4.17 -0.09
C ILE A 635 -15.11 5.05 -0.85
N PRO A 636 -14.70 6.20 -1.44
CA PRO A 636 -15.57 7.03 -2.26
C PRO A 636 -16.08 6.28 -3.50
N ARG A 637 -17.38 6.39 -3.78
CA ARG A 637 -18.07 5.63 -4.82
C ARG A 637 -19.22 6.42 -5.46
N ALA A 638 -19.73 5.92 -6.57
CA ALA A 638 -21.04 6.27 -7.08
C ALA A 638 -22.12 5.51 -6.29
N GLU A 639 -23.14 6.23 -5.83
CA GLU A 639 -24.29 5.64 -5.13
C GLU A 639 -25.39 5.28 -6.15
N GLY A 640 -26.12 4.19 -5.91
CA GLY A 640 -27.23 3.76 -6.78
C GLY A 640 -26.82 2.95 -8.01
N VAL A 641 -25.53 2.68 -8.22
CA VAL A 641 -25.00 1.87 -9.33
C VAL A 641 -24.44 0.55 -8.81
N LYS A 642 -24.68 -0.53 -9.57
CA LYS A 642 -24.11 -1.87 -9.33
C LYS A 642 -23.62 -2.47 -10.64
N ASP A 643 -22.32 -2.51 -10.83
CA ASP A 643 -21.64 -3.18 -11.95
C ASP A 643 -21.40 -4.68 -11.70
N GLY A 644 -21.62 -5.14 -10.45
CA GLY A 644 -21.54 -6.54 -10.05
C GLY A 644 -20.13 -7.07 -9.79
N GLN A 645 -19.10 -6.22 -9.77
CA GLN A 645 -17.70 -6.61 -9.54
C GLN A 645 -17.06 -5.70 -8.47
N MET A 646 -16.29 -6.28 -7.54
CA MET A 646 -15.59 -5.49 -6.51
C MET A 646 -14.22 -5.00 -6.97
N ILE A 647 -13.51 -5.87 -7.69
CA ILE A 647 -12.19 -5.64 -8.27
C ILE A 647 -12.26 -5.95 -9.76
N ALA A 648 -11.20 -5.66 -10.50
CA ALA A 648 -11.09 -6.16 -11.86
C ALA A 648 -11.13 -7.70 -11.86
N GLU A 649 -12.12 -8.28 -12.53
CA GLU A 649 -12.34 -9.73 -12.61
C GLU A 649 -12.18 -10.17 -14.08
N LYS A 650 -13.25 -10.56 -14.76
CA LYS A 650 -13.15 -10.99 -16.17
C LYS A 650 -13.13 -9.77 -17.10
N ARG A 651 -12.06 -9.63 -17.90
CA ARG A 651 -11.98 -8.63 -18.97
C ARG A 651 -13.09 -8.79 -20.02
N GLY A 652 -13.59 -7.69 -20.56
CA GLY A 652 -14.62 -7.66 -21.58
C GLY A 652 -15.99 -8.14 -21.09
N ALA A 653 -16.29 -7.96 -19.80
CA ALA A 653 -17.56 -8.37 -19.20
C ALA A 653 -18.73 -7.42 -19.51
N TYR A 654 -18.42 -6.17 -19.88
CA TYR A 654 -19.40 -5.10 -20.10
C TYR A 654 -19.67 -4.84 -21.59
N ALA A 655 -20.57 -3.91 -21.91
CA ALA A 655 -20.82 -3.53 -23.29
C ALA A 655 -19.59 -2.83 -23.90
N PRO A 656 -19.17 -3.17 -25.14
CA PRO A 656 -18.10 -2.46 -25.80
C PRO A 656 -18.58 -1.09 -26.30
N ASN A 657 -17.64 -0.17 -26.41
CA ASN A 657 -17.86 1.06 -27.16
C ASN A 657 -18.08 0.74 -28.65
N PRO A 658 -18.56 1.70 -29.47
CA PRO A 658 -18.90 1.40 -30.86
C PRO A 658 -17.74 0.92 -31.77
N TRP A 659 -16.48 0.91 -31.29
CA TRP A 659 -15.30 0.42 -32.00
C TRP A 659 -15.02 -1.04 -31.63
N GLY A 660 -15.81 -1.62 -30.71
CA GLY A 660 -15.62 -2.98 -30.21
C GLY A 660 -14.59 -3.07 -29.08
N LEU A 661 -14.27 -1.95 -28.43
CA LEU A 661 -13.34 -1.91 -27.29
C LEU A 661 -14.12 -1.94 -25.97
N TYR A 662 -13.65 -2.76 -25.05
CA TYR A 662 -14.22 -2.94 -23.72
C TYR A 662 -13.35 -2.25 -22.67
N ASP A 663 -13.94 -1.95 -21.51
CA ASP A 663 -13.20 -1.54 -20.31
C ASP A 663 -12.34 -0.27 -20.52
N MET A 664 -12.83 0.69 -21.32
CA MET A 664 -12.06 1.89 -21.67
C MET A 664 -12.12 2.96 -20.59
N HIS A 665 -13.13 2.93 -19.72
CA HIS A 665 -13.28 3.88 -18.62
C HIS A 665 -13.06 3.23 -17.24
N GLY A 666 -13.26 1.93 -17.09
CA GLY A 666 -13.17 1.20 -15.81
C GLY A 666 -12.17 0.04 -15.84
N SER A 667 -12.39 -0.93 -14.94
CA SER A 667 -11.52 -2.10 -14.72
C SER A 667 -10.15 -1.71 -14.18
N VAL A 668 -9.22 -1.29 -15.05
CA VAL A 668 -7.89 -0.79 -14.67
C VAL A 668 -7.49 0.39 -15.55
N SER A 669 -6.77 1.35 -14.97
CA SER A 669 -6.20 2.42 -15.79
C SER A 669 -5.07 1.87 -16.65
N GLU A 670 -4.70 2.56 -17.74
CA GLU A 670 -3.78 2.01 -18.73
C GLU A 670 -2.60 2.94 -18.99
N PHE A 671 -1.39 2.37 -19.02
CA PHE A 671 -0.20 3.07 -19.51
C PHE A 671 -0.31 3.38 -21.00
N VAL A 672 0.03 4.61 -21.38
CA VAL A 672 0.22 5.01 -22.78
C VAL A 672 1.71 5.15 -23.12
N ALA A 673 2.04 5.10 -24.40
CA ALA A 673 3.37 5.41 -24.89
C ALA A 673 3.75 6.84 -24.48
N ALA A 674 5.03 7.05 -24.18
CA ALA A 674 5.54 8.39 -23.92
C ALA A 674 5.21 9.29 -25.12
N PRO A 675 4.63 10.49 -24.91
CA PRO A 675 4.63 11.48 -25.98
C PRO A 675 6.10 11.78 -26.33
N GLY A 676 6.38 12.29 -27.54
CA GLY A 676 7.74 12.48 -28.06
C GLY A 676 8.71 13.29 -27.16
N PRO A 677 9.87 13.72 -27.67
CA PRO A 677 10.96 14.31 -26.86
C PRO A 677 10.58 15.43 -25.87
N ASP A 678 9.49 16.16 -26.12
CA ASP A 678 8.95 17.25 -25.28
C ASP A 678 7.81 16.81 -24.32
N GLY A 679 7.46 15.52 -24.30
CA GLY A 679 6.22 14.95 -23.73
C GLY A 679 6.30 14.42 -22.31
N LYS A 680 7.47 14.47 -21.68
CA LYS A 680 7.60 14.15 -20.26
C LYS A 680 7.15 15.36 -19.45
N VAL A 681 6.05 15.22 -18.71
CA VAL A 681 5.72 16.21 -17.65
C VAL A 681 6.59 15.86 -16.45
N ASP A 682 7.69 16.59 -16.26
CA ASP A 682 8.65 16.39 -15.16
C ASP A 682 9.18 14.94 -15.04
N GLY A 683 9.42 14.28 -16.17
CA GLY A 683 9.97 12.91 -16.19
C GLY A 683 8.94 11.78 -16.03
N LYS A 684 7.69 12.09 -15.68
CA LYS A 684 6.59 11.13 -15.45
C LYS A 684 5.91 10.69 -16.75
N ILE A 685 5.22 9.56 -16.68
CA ILE A 685 4.45 8.96 -17.77
C ILE A 685 2.96 9.13 -17.54
N VAL A 686 2.22 9.34 -18.63
CA VAL A 686 0.76 9.46 -18.64
C VAL A 686 0.11 8.08 -18.50
N VAL A 687 -0.94 8.03 -17.69
CA VAL A 687 -1.88 6.93 -17.57
C VAL A 687 -3.29 7.45 -17.86
N LYS A 688 -4.06 6.68 -18.65
CA LYS A 688 -5.43 7.01 -19.08
C LYS A 688 -6.45 6.04 -18.49
N GLY A 689 -7.74 6.34 -18.63
CA GLY A 689 -8.84 5.50 -18.13
C GLY A 689 -9.09 5.66 -16.63
N GLY A 690 -9.83 4.73 -16.06
CA GLY A 690 -10.14 4.63 -14.63
C GLY A 690 -10.04 3.17 -14.18
N SER A 691 -10.39 2.87 -12.94
CA SER A 691 -10.32 1.52 -12.40
C SER A 691 -11.55 1.21 -11.55
N TRP A 692 -11.67 -0.05 -11.12
CA TRP A 692 -12.64 -0.51 -10.12
C TRP A 692 -12.67 0.33 -8.83
N ASN A 693 -11.60 1.09 -8.55
CA ASN A 693 -11.49 1.94 -7.36
C ASN A 693 -11.60 3.45 -7.67
N ASP A 694 -11.83 3.83 -8.93
CA ASP A 694 -11.97 5.23 -9.33
C ASP A 694 -13.44 5.59 -9.55
N ARG A 695 -13.82 6.79 -9.11
CA ARG A 695 -15.18 7.33 -9.35
C ARG A 695 -15.33 7.76 -10.81
N PRO A 696 -16.56 7.75 -11.38
CA PRO A 696 -16.80 8.09 -12.79
C PRO A 696 -16.16 9.41 -13.26
N LYS A 697 -16.18 10.48 -12.46
CA LYS A 697 -15.54 11.76 -12.81
C LYS A 697 -14.01 11.68 -13.02
N TYR A 698 -13.36 10.62 -12.54
CA TYR A 698 -11.92 10.34 -12.70
C TYR A 698 -11.66 9.18 -13.69
N SER A 699 -12.68 8.83 -14.47
CA SER A 699 -12.64 7.75 -15.46
C SER A 699 -13.01 8.25 -16.87
N ARG A 700 -13.16 9.57 -17.04
CA ARG A 700 -13.55 10.24 -18.29
C ARG A 700 -12.52 10.01 -19.40
N SER A 701 -12.96 10.10 -20.65
CA SER A 701 -12.08 9.96 -21.84
C SER A 701 -10.85 10.87 -21.79
N GLY A 702 -11.03 12.10 -21.30
CA GLY A 702 -9.97 13.11 -21.19
C GLY A 702 -9.00 12.93 -20.03
N ILE A 703 -9.31 12.07 -19.04
CA ILE A 703 -8.56 12.01 -17.78
C ILE A 703 -7.09 11.65 -18.02
N LYS A 704 -6.22 12.16 -17.16
CA LYS A 704 -4.80 11.82 -17.12
C LYS A 704 -4.37 11.53 -15.70
N ARG A 705 -3.46 10.58 -15.50
CA ARG A 705 -2.67 10.38 -14.27
C ARG A 705 -1.19 10.39 -14.62
N TYR A 706 -0.33 10.67 -13.64
CA TYR A 706 1.12 10.76 -13.86
C TYR A 706 1.86 9.89 -12.84
N TYR A 707 2.66 8.95 -13.33
CA TYR A 707 3.47 8.06 -12.50
C TYR A 707 4.91 7.99 -12.99
N GLU A 708 5.81 7.54 -12.12
CA GLU A 708 7.18 7.28 -12.53
C GLU A 708 7.24 6.10 -13.52
N PRO A 709 8.14 6.11 -14.52
CA PRO A 709 8.20 5.04 -15.54
C PRO A 709 8.55 3.65 -14.96
N TRP A 710 9.15 3.62 -13.76
CA TRP A 710 9.54 2.41 -13.03
C TRP A 710 8.56 2.04 -11.90
N GLN A 711 7.55 2.89 -11.62
CA GLN A 711 6.57 2.64 -10.57
C GLN A 711 5.56 1.57 -11.01
N LYS A 712 5.38 0.56 -10.16
CA LYS A 712 4.32 -0.44 -10.28
C LYS A 712 3.10 0.04 -9.51
N VAL A 713 1.93 0.13 -10.15
CA VAL A 713 0.71 0.67 -9.53
C VAL A 713 -0.37 -0.40 -9.44
N HIS A 714 -1.03 -0.49 -8.28
CA HIS A 714 -2.00 -1.53 -7.94
C HIS A 714 -3.26 -1.59 -8.83
N ASN A 715 -3.56 -0.54 -9.58
CA ASN A 715 -4.76 -0.44 -10.42
C ASN A 715 -4.46 0.07 -11.84
N VAL A 716 -3.20 -0.07 -12.28
CA VAL A 716 -2.77 0.29 -13.64
C VAL A 716 -2.28 -0.96 -14.36
N GLY A 717 -2.89 -1.24 -15.51
CA GLY A 717 -2.53 -2.28 -16.47
C GLY A 717 -2.08 -1.70 -17.81
N ILE A 718 -2.25 -2.51 -18.86
CA ILE A 718 -1.76 -2.20 -20.21
C ILE A 718 -2.76 -2.66 -21.28
N ARG A 719 -2.84 -1.88 -22.36
CA ARG A 719 -3.52 -2.25 -23.61
C ARG A 719 -2.55 -2.10 -24.77
N LEU A 720 -2.74 -2.92 -25.79
CA LEU A 720 -1.82 -3.02 -26.91
C LEU A 720 -2.38 -2.37 -28.17
N VAL A 721 -1.48 -1.73 -28.93
CA VAL A 721 -1.69 -1.38 -30.33
C VAL A 721 -0.76 -2.25 -31.18
N CYS A 722 -1.30 -2.80 -32.27
CA CYS A 722 -0.57 -3.45 -33.33
C CYS A 722 -0.57 -2.53 -34.56
N GLU A 723 0.60 -2.28 -35.12
CA GLU A 723 0.70 -1.54 -36.38
C GLU A 723 0.19 -2.39 -37.57
N PRO A 724 -0.31 -1.75 -38.64
CA PRO A 724 -0.86 -2.43 -39.82
C PRO A 724 0.10 -3.38 -40.54
#